data_AF-A0A524RM61-F1
#
_entry.id   AF-A0A524RM61-F1
#
_cell.length_a   1.000
_cell.length_b   1.000
_cell.length_c   1.000
_cell.angle_alpha   90.00
_cell.angle_beta   90.00
_cell.angle_gamma   90.00
#
_symmetry.space_group_name_H-M   'P 1'
#
loop_
_entity.id
_entity.type
_entity.pdbx_description
1 polymer ?
#
loop_
_entity_poly.entity_id
_entity_poly.type
_entity_poly.pdbx_seq_one_letter_code
_entity_poly.pdbx_strand_id
1 'polypeptide(L)'
;MARHGTPGLHTHQEWLGLVQPVGLVVAPVVLDRLGLFPEAGTARLADGQRRLKELLKPVQDASDNSLEVVSDFPALLEELLDWQTGDLVEAAAADPAVEVRLDDYNDVLRPTHLVPAIEAEATGGSPWQALVQLLPAGTGFDDLPRDRDTTSGWQATPQQRFERLLKDSEHPLGLLFNGVALRLIHAPRGESSGHITFPLEPMTTVAGRPMLAAMQMLLVADRLFESGNSERRLPVLLAASRKEQNEVSTRLAEQVLEALWELLSGFDQAERLAAEQGRTVLADLATSDPGHIYGGLITVLLRLVFLLYAEDEELMPPDALYGQHYSVSGLAGRLRQERAEYRGGMADRRGAWASLLSLFRLVYDGGGADPAYLPARHGELFDPDAYPFLEGREQGTTYADAVLDNLPAISDDVVEKVLAKLIWLDGERLSYRALDVEQIGSVYEGIMGFQVEQAQAPAVGISYRPPRQKIRITVVVNAAELLAQPGSKRDKWLEDITGVNNLKLPAQVKRNLKEASSLPELCQALGRTLSPHTPRGLAAGSLVLQPTAERRRSGSHYTPRVLTDPIAAEAFRPWLEHCNGKPTADQVLALKVCDPAMGSGAFLVATCRYLAGHLVAAWEREGFPDEFDESYDKDIYARRLVAQRCLYGVDKNPFAVNLAKLSLWLVTLSKKLPFTFVDHALKCGDSLVGHSVKEIQTATEAVQLAFLDQQNRAYERMGIDRRESFAEDSRDDAIYDRKQVLLEQQIKASDGLRQAGDLMVAAFFDASKRKARAEKQQVYLAMLSGAFDDAGLQDAIEAIRERLAAADQGIRPFHWDLEFPEVFAEERGGFDVFVGNPPFAGKNTIAKGSPNGILDWFKQLHTQSHGNADLVAHFFRRCFDLLRTDGSLGLIATNTIAQGDTRSTGLRWICLNGGTIYSARRRYKWPGVAAVVVSVVQLRKGPYQGRKLLDSRPVNGISAFLFPGDNHEDPRQLAANAGRSFQGSIVLGNGFTFDDSGPADDDTPGIPSPMATMERLITANPRNQEVIFPYIGGKEVNDSPTHSHHRYVINFGECSEEECRRNWPE
;
A
#
# COMPACT_ATOMS: atom_id res chain seq x y z
N MET A 1 36.42 12.74 3.03
CA MET A 1 36.79 11.36 2.63
C MET A 1 35.52 10.69 2.17
N ALA A 2 35.36 10.52 0.86
CA ALA A 2 34.23 9.82 0.26
C ALA A 2 34.28 8.36 0.75
N ARG A 3 33.21 7.90 1.41
CA ARG A 3 33.03 6.48 1.68
C ARG A 3 32.63 5.84 0.34
N HIS A 4 33.63 5.48 -0.46
CA HIS A 4 33.46 4.41 -1.42
C HIS A 4 32.99 3.18 -0.63
N GLY A 5 32.02 2.42 -1.15
CA GLY A 5 31.51 1.19 -0.52
C GLY A 5 32.66 0.26 -0.12
N THR A 6 32.42 -0.63 0.84
CA THR A 6 33.38 -1.67 1.22
C THR A 6 33.84 -2.40 -0.07
N PRO A 7 35.15 -2.68 -0.24
CA PRO A 7 35.68 -3.29 -1.46
C PRO A 7 34.93 -4.55 -1.91
N GLY A 8 34.39 -5.31 -0.96
CA GLY A 8 33.60 -6.51 -1.20
C GLY A 8 32.27 -6.29 -1.92
N LEU A 9 31.63 -5.15 -1.69
CA LEU A 9 30.31 -4.86 -2.23
C LEU A 9 30.34 -4.51 -3.72
N HIS A 10 31.42 -3.85 -4.15
CA HIS A 10 31.68 -3.59 -5.56
C HIS A 10 31.89 -4.89 -6.35
N THR A 11 32.62 -5.85 -5.76
CA THR A 11 32.81 -7.18 -6.34
C THR A 11 31.46 -7.89 -6.57
N HIS A 12 30.50 -7.74 -5.65
CA HIS A 12 29.18 -8.34 -5.84
C HIS A 12 28.36 -7.69 -6.96
N GLN A 13 28.41 -6.36 -7.07
CA GLN A 13 27.72 -5.62 -8.13
C GLN A 13 28.26 -5.97 -9.51
N GLU A 14 29.57 -6.22 -9.63
CA GLU A 14 30.21 -6.59 -10.89
C GLU A 14 29.65 -7.89 -11.48
N TRP A 15 29.68 -9.01 -10.74
CA TRP A 15 29.18 -10.27 -11.28
C TRP A 15 27.65 -10.30 -11.42
N LEU A 16 26.91 -9.63 -10.51
CA LEU A 16 25.46 -9.50 -10.64
C LEU A 16 25.06 -8.72 -11.90
N GLY A 17 25.83 -7.69 -12.25
CA GLY A 17 25.65 -6.94 -13.50
C GLY A 17 25.91 -7.78 -14.75
N LEU A 18 26.80 -8.78 -14.68
CA LEU A 18 27.10 -9.69 -15.79
C LEU A 18 26.02 -10.78 -15.98
N VAL A 19 25.48 -11.33 -14.89
CA VAL A 19 24.45 -12.40 -14.95
C VAL A 19 23.01 -11.88 -15.00
N GLN A 20 22.80 -10.60 -14.69
CA GLN A 20 21.52 -9.89 -14.75
C GLN A 20 20.35 -10.69 -14.15
N PRO A 21 20.31 -10.88 -12.82
CA PRO A 21 19.24 -11.65 -12.17
C PRO A 21 17.85 -11.08 -12.47
N VAL A 22 16.86 -11.97 -12.57
CA VAL A 22 15.44 -11.61 -12.62
C VAL A 22 14.87 -11.78 -11.21
N GLY A 23 14.34 -10.71 -10.63
CA GLY A 23 13.90 -10.70 -9.23
C GLY A 23 15.06 -10.84 -8.22
N LEU A 24 14.75 -10.89 -6.93
CA LEU A 24 15.77 -11.04 -5.89
C LEU A 24 16.08 -12.51 -5.60
N VAL A 25 17.33 -12.91 -5.82
CA VAL A 25 17.87 -14.21 -5.39
C VAL A 25 18.83 -14.01 -4.23
N VAL A 26 19.91 -13.25 -4.43
CA VAL A 26 20.87 -12.89 -3.37
C VAL A 26 21.05 -11.37 -3.28
N ALA A 27 21.15 -10.85 -2.06
CA ALA A 27 21.38 -9.44 -1.80
C ALA A 27 22.89 -9.19 -1.55
N PRO A 28 23.55 -8.24 -2.25
CA PRO A 28 24.96 -7.90 -2.05
C PRO A 28 25.33 -7.60 -0.59
N VAL A 29 24.46 -6.86 0.13
CA VAL A 29 24.63 -6.53 1.55
C VAL A 29 24.72 -7.78 2.44
N VAL A 30 23.91 -8.80 2.12
CA VAL A 30 23.89 -10.04 2.89
C VAL A 30 25.16 -10.86 2.63
N LEU A 31 25.63 -10.89 1.38
CA LEU A 31 26.90 -11.52 1.03
C LEU A 31 28.09 -10.83 1.73
N ASP A 32 28.17 -9.50 1.68
CA ASP A 32 29.23 -8.71 2.32
C ASP A 32 29.22 -8.87 3.85
N ARG A 33 28.04 -8.81 4.48
CA ARG A 33 27.86 -9.04 5.93
C ARG A 33 28.34 -10.42 6.36
N LEU A 34 28.06 -11.44 5.55
CA LEU A 34 28.49 -12.81 5.81
C LEU A 34 29.94 -13.07 5.39
N GLY A 35 30.61 -12.09 4.78
CA GLY A 35 31.99 -12.19 4.31
C GLY A 35 32.16 -13.21 3.19
N LEU A 36 31.16 -13.34 2.32
CA LEU A 36 31.17 -14.25 1.18
C LEU A 36 31.61 -13.45 -0.04
N PHE A 37 32.75 -13.77 -0.64
CA PHE A 37 33.25 -13.05 -1.82
C PHE A 37 33.62 -14.03 -2.93
N PRO A 38 33.34 -13.70 -4.22
CA PRO A 38 33.82 -14.49 -5.33
C PRO A 38 35.35 -14.41 -5.42
N GLU A 39 36.03 -15.55 -5.35
CA GLU A 39 37.49 -15.63 -5.40
C GLU A 39 38.03 -15.53 -6.84
N ALA A 40 37.89 -14.36 -7.49
CA ALA A 40 38.18 -14.14 -8.91
C ALA A 40 39.66 -14.34 -9.36
N GLY A 41 40.59 -14.49 -8.40
CA GLY A 41 42.04 -14.51 -8.64
C GLY A 41 42.80 -15.71 -8.10
N THR A 42 42.12 -16.81 -7.74
CA THR A 42 42.75 -17.98 -7.12
C THR A 42 43.13 -19.05 -8.13
N ALA A 43 44.12 -19.89 -7.78
CA ALA A 43 44.49 -21.07 -8.56
C ALA A 43 43.28 -22.01 -8.76
N ARG A 44 42.44 -22.13 -7.72
CA ARG A 44 41.19 -22.91 -7.75
C ARG A 44 40.24 -22.46 -8.85
N LEU A 45 40.05 -21.15 -9.04
CA LEU A 45 39.20 -20.63 -10.11
C LEU A 45 39.80 -20.89 -11.50
N ALA A 46 41.11 -20.73 -11.65
CA ALA A 46 41.80 -21.01 -12.91
C ALA A 46 41.72 -22.49 -13.29
N ASP A 47 41.79 -23.40 -12.31
CA ASP A 47 41.60 -24.82 -12.51
C ASP A 47 40.12 -25.14 -12.81
N GLY A 48 39.16 -24.55 -12.09
CA GLY A 48 37.73 -24.69 -12.39
C GLY A 48 37.35 -24.21 -13.79
N GLN A 49 37.94 -23.10 -14.24
CA GLN A 49 37.77 -22.60 -15.61
C GLN A 49 38.34 -23.57 -16.66
N ARG A 50 39.46 -24.24 -16.35
CA ARG A 50 40.03 -25.28 -17.21
C ARG A 50 39.11 -26.51 -17.28
N ARG A 51 38.60 -26.97 -16.13
CA ARG A 51 37.66 -28.11 -16.05
C ARG A 51 36.36 -27.84 -16.80
N LEU A 52 35.77 -26.64 -16.64
CA LEU A 52 34.58 -26.25 -17.40
C LEU A 52 34.82 -26.36 -18.91
N LYS A 53 35.99 -25.91 -19.37
CA LYS A 53 36.39 -25.99 -20.77
C LYS A 53 36.60 -27.44 -21.26
N GLU A 54 37.02 -28.35 -20.39
CA GLU A 54 37.15 -29.78 -20.71
C GLU A 54 35.78 -30.49 -20.76
N LEU A 55 34.81 -30.03 -19.97
CA LEU A 55 33.44 -30.55 -19.94
C LEU A 55 32.57 -30.06 -21.11
N LEU A 56 32.84 -28.86 -21.63
CA LEU A 56 32.15 -28.31 -22.79
C LEU A 56 32.52 -29.07 -24.06
N LYS A 57 31.51 -29.60 -24.75
CA LYS A 57 31.65 -30.32 -26.01
C LYS A 57 30.75 -29.71 -27.06
N PRO A 58 31.22 -29.58 -28.32
CA PRO A 58 30.40 -29.06 -29.40
C PRO A 58 29.29 -30.06 -29.76
N VAL A 59 28.06 -29.56 -29.85
CA VAL A 59 26.86 -30.29 -30.29
C VAL A 59 26.12 -29.41 -31.29
N GLN A 60 25.61 -30.02 -32.37
CA GLN A 60 24.73 -29.31 -33.31
C GLN A 60 23.32 -29.24 -32.73
N ASP A 61 22.74 -28.05 -32.71
CA ASP A 61 21.35 -27.86 -32.33
C ASP A 61 20.39 -28.22 -33.49
N ALA A 62 19.08 -28.18 -33.22
CA ALA A 62 18.05 -28.44 -34.23
C ALA A 62 18.01 -27.41 -35.38
N SER A 63 18.79 -26.33 -35.27
CA SER A 63 18.91 -25.21 -36.21
C SER A 63 20.21 -25.27 -37.03
N ASP A 64 21.00 -26.35 -36.86
CA ASP A 64 22.34 -26.55 -37.45
C ASP A 64 23.41 -25.54 -36.96
N ASN A 65 23.18 -24.91 -35.81
CA ASN A 65 24.17 -24.09 -35.10
C ASN A 65 25.02 -24.97 -34.18
N SER A 66 26.33 -24.68 -34.13
CA SER A 66 27.25 -25.31 -33.17
C SER A 66 27.10 -24.66 -31.79
N LEU A 67 26.63 -25.42 -30.81
CA LEU A 67 26.58 -25.03 -29.39
C LEU A 67 27.63 -25.78 -28.60
N GLU A 68 28.32 -25.11 -27.66
CA GLU A 68 29.11 -25.81 -26.65
C GLU A 68 28.22 -26.18 -25.46
N VAL A 69 28.15 -27.47 -25.14
CA VAL A 69 27.27 -27.99 -24.08
C VAL A 69 28.02 -28.90 -23.12
N VAL A 70 27.62 -28.86 -21.86
CA VAL A 70 28.00 -29.86 -20.86
C VAL A 70 26.91 -30.92 -20.80
N SER A 71 27.19 -32.12 -21.30
CA SER A 71 26.23 -33.23 -21.34
C SER A 71 26.12 -34.01 -20.03
N ASP A 72 27.14 -33.92 -19.18
CA ASP A 72 27.24 -34.64 -17.91
C ASP A 72 27.07 -33.66 -16.74
N PHE A 73 25.83 -33.55 -16.25
CA PHE A 73 25.50 -32.64 -15.16
C PHE A 73 26.13 -33.06 -13.81
N PRO A 74 26.11 -34.35 -13.40
CA PRO A 74 26.87 -34.79 -12.22
C PRO A 74 28.36 -34.42 -12.28
N ALA A 75 29.04 -34.64 -13.41
CA ALA A 75 30.46 -34.27 -13.54
C ALA A 75 30.69 -32.76 -13.37
N LEU A 76 29.78 -31.91 -13.85
CA LEU A 76 29.84 -30.46 -13.59
C LEU A 76 29.81 -30.16 -12.09
N LEU A 77 28.91 -30.80 -11.34
CA LEU A 77 28.76 -30.56 -9.90
C LEU A 77 29.97 -31.09 -9.11
N GLU A 78 30.45 -32.30 -9.44
CA GLU A 78 31.59 -32.93 -8.79
C GLU A 78 32.90 -32.16 -9.08
N GLU A 79 33.16 -31.80 -10.34
CA GLU A 79 34.43 -31.19 -10.73
C GLU A 79 34.53 -29.68 -10.47
N LEU A 80 33.41 -28.95 -10.46
CA LEU A 80 33.41 -27.49 -10.24
C LEU A 80 32.90 -27.04 -8.87
N LEU A 81 32.01 -27.81 -8.25
CA LEU A 81 31.31 -27.40 -7.02
C LEU A 81 31.62 -28.32 -5.83
N ASP A 82 32.47 -29.34 -6.03
CA ASP A 82 32.89 -30.31 -5.01
C ASP A 82 31.73 -31.12 -4.40
N TRP A 83 30.64 -31.30 -5.15
CA TRP A 83 29.53 -32.17 -4.72
C TRP A 83 30.00 -33.63 -4.70
N GLN A 84 29.42 -34.43 -3.81
CA GLN A 84 29.66 -35.86 -3.75
C GLN A 84 28.55 -36.62 -4.49
N THR A 85 28.83 -37.87 -4.90
CA THR A 85 27.87 -38.71 -5.61
C THR A 85 26.56 -38.96 -4.84
N GLY A 86 26.55 -38.78 -3.50
CA GLY A 86 25.35 -38.90 -2.66
C GLY A 86 24.53 -37.60 -2.51
N ASP A 87 25.05 -36.46 -2.98
CA ASP A 87 24.42 -35.13 -2.84
C ASP A 87 23.35 -34.87 -3.91
N LEU A 88 23.29 -35.71 -4.94
CA LEU A 88 22.31 -35.65 -6.02
C LEU A 88 21.61 -37.00 -6.14
N VAL A 89 20.33 -37.07 -5.76
CA VAL A 89 19.52 -38.29 -5.77
C VAL A 89 18.56 -38.26 -6.95
N GLU A 90 18.51 -39.32 -7.76
CA GLU A 90 17.50 -39.42 -8.83
C GLU A 90 16.08 -39.42 -8.24
N ALA A 91 15.20 -38.55 -8.75
CA ALA A 91 13.86 -38.39 -8.20
C ALA A 91 13.02 -39.68 -8.31
N ALA A 92 13.26 -40.49 -9.33
CA ALA A 92 12.59 -41.79 -9.53
C ALA A 92 12.97 -42.84 -8.48
N ALA A 93 14.12 -42.70 -7.82
CA ALA A 93 14.64 -43.63 -6.82
C ALA A 93 14.31 -43.21 -5.37
N ALA A 94 13.68 -42.04 -5.19
CA ALA A 94 13.37 -41.46 -3.88
C ALA A 94 11.97 -41.83 -3.37
N ASP A 95 11.85 -42.05 -2.06
CA ASP A 95 10.56 -42.26 -1.37
C ASP A 95 10.40 -41.24 -0.22
N PRO A 96 9.38 -40.36 -0.22
CA PRO A 96 8.37 -40.16 -1.25
C PRO A 96 8.89 -39.31 -2.42
N ALA A 97 8.45 -39.63 -3.65
CA ALA A 97 8.74 -38.82 -4.83
C ALA A 97 8.03 -37.45 -4.76
N VAL A 98 8.75 -36.37 -5.11
CA VAL A 98 8.20 -35.01 -5.16
C VAL A 98 7.49 -34.80 -6.49
N GLU A 99 6.16 -34.75 -6.49
CA GLU A 99 5.35 -34.62 -7.70
C GLU A 99 4.19 -33.63 -7.51
N VAL A 100 3.87 -32.87 -8.56
CA VAL A 100 2.70 -31.98 -8.59
C VAL A 100 1.80 -32.42 -9.74
N ARG A 101 0.61 -32.88 -9.41
CA ARG A 101 -0.40 -33.31 -10.40
C ARG A 101 -1.18 -32.10 -10.89
N LEU A 102 -1.21 -31.93 -12.20
CA LEU A 102 -1.99 -30.93 -12.89
C LEU A 102 -3.20 -31.62 -13.54
N ASP A 103 -4.21 -31.90 -12.72
CA ASP A 103 -5.38 -32.69 -13.14
C ASP A 103 -6.11 -32.04 -14.34
N ASP A 104 -6.05 -30.72 -14.47
CA ASP A 104 -6.65 -29.97 -15.58
C ASP A 104 -5.94 -30.16 -16.92
N TYR A 105 -4.66 -30.53 -16.88
CA TYR A 105 -3.81 -30.70 -18.07
C TYR A 105 -3.45 -32.16 -18.32
N ASN A 106 -3.94 -33.07 -17.46
CA ASN A 106 -3.54 -34.48 -17.41
C ASN A 106 -2.01 -34.64 -17.42
N ASP A 107 -1.34 -33.79 -16.64
CA ASP A 107 0.12 -33.67 -16.61
C ASP A 107 0.62 -33.85 -15.18
N VAL A 108 1.84 -34.35 -15.02
CA VAL A 108 2.48 -34.53 -13.71
C VAL A 108 3.87 -33.93 -13.79
N LEU A 109 4.08 -32.86 -13.02
CA LEU A 109 5.39 -32.23 -12.88
C LEU A 109 6.23 -33.03 -11.90
N ARG A 110 7.45 -33.38 -12.31
CA ARG A 110 8.43 -34.13 -11.51
C ARG A 110 9.82 -33.57 -11.76
N PRO A 111 10.67 -33.42 -10.73
CA PRO A 111 12.06 -33.04 -10.93
C PRO A 111 12.84 -34.23 -11.51
N THR A 112 14.03 -33.96 -12.06
CA THR A 112 14.97 -35.01 -12.48
C THR A 112 15.75 -35.55 -11.28
N HIS A 113 16.23 -34.65 -10.43
CA HIS A 113 17.00 -35.01 -9.23
C HIS A 113 16.55 -34.21 -8.00
N LEU A 114 16.91 -34.71 -6.83
CA LEU A 114 16.60 -34.17 -5.51
C LEU A 114 17.91 -33.95 -4.76
N VAL A 115 17.96 -32.89 -3.95
CA VAL A 115 19.12 -32.55 -3.12
C VAL A 115 18.75 -32.77 -1.65
N PRO A 116 19.45 -33.65 -0.91
CA PRO A 116 19.10 -34.02 0.46
C PRO A 116 19.33 -32.85 1.42
N ALA A 117 18.42 -32.69 2.39
CA ALA A 117 18.56 -31.74 3.49
C ALA A 117 19.44 -32.31 4.61
N ILE A 118 20.03 -31.43 5.43
CA ILE A 118 20.72 -31.83 6.67
C ILE A 118 19.65 -32.10 7.74
N GLU A 119 19.79 -33.16 8.54
CA GLU A 119 18.79 -33.66 9.51
C GLU A 119 18.18 -32.58 10.44
N ALA A 120 18.93 -31.54 10.79
CA ALA A 120 18.47 -30.46 11.68
C ALA A 120 17.53 -29.43 11.01
N GLU A 121 17.37 -29.45 9.69
CA GLU A 121 16.70 -28.40 8.91
C GLU A 121 15.63 -28.91 7.94
N ALA A 122 15.13 -30.14 8.08
CA ALA A 122 14.04 -30.67 7.26
C ALA A 122 12.88 -29.67 7.13
N THR A 123 12.80 -28.97 5.99
CA THR A 123 11.87 -27.87 5.77
C THR A 123 10.46 -28.41 5.74
N GLY A 124 9.63 -28.03 6.72
CA GLY A 124 8.27 -28.55 6.85
C GLY A 124 8.19 -30.08 7.08
N GLY A 125 9.30 -30.72 7.46
CA GLY A 125 9.41 -32.18 7.56
C GLY A 125 9.78 -32.91 6.27
N SER A 126 10.14 -32.20 5.18
CA SER A 126 10.66 -32.79 3.94
C SER A 126 12.16 -33.15 4.07
N PRO A 127 12.60 -34.33 3.59
CA PRO A 127 14.02 -34.70 3.58
C PRO A 127 14.83 -34.00 2.47
N TRP A 128 14.22 -33.13 1.67
CA TRP A 128 14.84 -32.49 0.50
C TRP A 128 14.96 -30.97 0.69
N GLN A 129 16.11 -30.38 0.36
CA GLN A 129 16.34 -28.94 0.44
C GLN A 129 16.22 -28.21 -0.90
N ALA A 130 16.44 -28.90 -2.02
CA ALA A 130 16.34 -28.34 -3.36
C ALA A 130 15.90 -29.39 -4.39
N LEU A 131 15.28 -28.91 -5.47
CA LEU A 131 14.92 -29.73 -6.63
C LEU A 131 15.83 -29.40 -7.81
N VAL A 132 16.05 -30.35 -8.70
CA VAL A 132 16.85 -30.15 -9.91
C VAL A 132 16.09 -30.67 -11.13
N GLN A 133 16.01 -29.85 -12.17
CA GLN A 133 15.42 -30.22 -13.44
C GLN A 133 16.45 -30.12 -14.56
N LEU A 134 16.67 -31.24 -15.26
CA LEU A 134 17.48 -31.30 -16.46
C LEU A 134 16.59 -31.21 -17.70
N LEU A 135 17.03 -30.44 -18.68
CA LEU A 135 16.39 -30.26 -19.98
C LEU A 135 17.31 -30.77 -21.10
N PRO A 136 16.76 -31.12 -22.26
CA PRO A 136 17.56 -31.41 -23.44
C PRO A 136 18.50 -30.26 -23.78
N ALA A 137 19.69 -30.59 -24.28
CA ALA A 137 20.74 -29.64 -24.57
C ALA A 137 20.25 -28.53 -25.53
N GLY A 138 20.47 -27.26 -25.16
CA GLY A 138 20.09 -26.11 -25.99
C GLY A 138 18.60 -25.71 -25.93
N THR A 139 17.78 -26.37 -25.10
CA THR A 139 16.39 -25.94 -24.87
C THR A 139 16.37 -24.59 -24.15
N GLY A 140 15.73 -23.57 -24.72
CA GLY A 140 15.55 -22.28 -24.06
C GLY A 140 14.73 -22.41 -22.77
N PHE A 141 15.20 -21.81 -21.67
CA PHE A 141 14.48 -21.88 -20.39
C PHE A 141 13.13 -21.17 -20.41
N ASP A 142 13.06 -20.10 -21.20
CA ASP A 142 11.91 -19.20 -21.30
C ASP A 142 11.15 -19.36 -22.64
N ASP A 143 11.58 -20.31 -23.47
CA ASP A 143 10.93 -20.61 -24.75
C ASP A 143 9.81 -21.64 -24.56
N LEU A 144 8.73 -21.49 -25.32
CA LEU A 144 7.71 -22.54 -25.40
C LEU A 144 8.27 -23.74 -26.20
N PRO A 145 7.92 -24.99 -25.82
CA PRO A 145 8.34 -26.18 -26.58
C PRO A 145 7.91 -26.12 -28.05
N ARG A 146 8.83 -26.47 -28.97
CA ARG A 146 8.61 -26.37 -30.43
C ARG A 146 7.65 -27.45 -30.99
N ASP A 147 7.53 -28.60 -30.34
CA ASP A 147 6.61 -29.68 -30.77
C ASP A 147 5.19 -29.47 -30.22
N ARG A 148 4.31 -28.95 -31.09
CA ARG A 148 2.88 -28.75 -30.84
C ARG A 148 2.09 -30.04 -31.01
N ASP A 149 2.34 -31.08 -30.22
CA ASP A 149 1.44 -32.25 -30.21
C ASP A 149 0.21 -31.95 -29.35
N THR A 150 -0.96 -31.85 -30.00
CA THR A 150 -2.14 -31.10 -29.54
C THR A 150 -3.11 -31.88 -28.66
N THR A 151 -2.65 -32.94 -27.99
CA THR A 151 -3.59 -33.87 -27.31
C THR A 151 -3.40 -34.08 -25.80
N SER A 152 -2.33 -33.58 -25.17
CA SER A 152 -2.20 -33.54 -23.69
C SER A 152 -0.96 -32.78 -23.21
N GLY A 153 -1.05 -32.10 -22.06
CA GLY A 153 0.11 -31.48 -21.37
C GLY A 153 -0.05 -29.97 -21.13
N TRP A 154 0.48 -29.48 -20.00
CA TRP A 154 0.43 -28.05 -19.66
C TRP A 154 1.40 -27.24 -20.52
N GLN A 155 0.89 -26.33 -21.36
CA GLN A 155 1.69 -25.49 -22.26
C GLN A 155 2.32 -24.31 -21.53
N ALA A 156 3.51 -24.55 -21.00
CA ALA A 156 4.29 -23.58 -20.25
C ALA A 156 5.77 -23.75 -20.54
N THR A 157 6.54 -22.66 -20.40
CA THR A 157 7.99 -22.69 -20.58
C THR A 157 8.64 -23.60 -19.53
N PRO A 158 9.83 -24.17 -19.78
CA PRO A 158 10.54 -24.96 -18.76
C PRO A 158 10.70 -24.23 -17.42
N GLN A 159 10.96 -22.92 -17.45
CA GLN A 159 11.00 -22.05 -16.28
C GLN A 159 9.67 -22.05 -15.52
N GLN A 160 8.54 -21.81 -16.19
CA GLN A 160 7.21 -21.77 -15.57
C GLN A 160 6.81 -23.13 -14.99
N ARG A 161 7.09 -24.22 -15.72
CA ARG A 161 6.82 -25.59 -15.27
C ARG A 161 7.57 -25.90 -13.98
N PHE A 162 8.86 -25.55 -13.95
CA PHE A 162 9.69 -25.82 -12.78
C PHE A 162 9.36 -24.90 -11.60
N GLU A 163 9.04 -23.62 -11.84
CA GLU A 163 8.57 -22.71 -10.79
C GLU A 163 7.28 -23.21 -10.13
N ARG A 164 6.33 -23.72 -10.92
CA ARG A 164 5.09 -24.32 -10.39
C ARG A 164 5.38 -25.52 -9.52
N LEU A 165 6.28 -26.42 -9.96
CA LEU A 165 6.72 -27.56 -9.18
C LEU A 165 7.30 -27.13 -7.82
N LEU A 166 8.21 -26.15 -7.81
CA LEU A 166 8.83 -25.61 -6.60
C LEU A 166 7.78 -25.06 -5.63
N LYS A 167 6.85 -24.23 -6.12
CA LYS A 167 5.82 -23.58 -5.29
C LYS A 167 4.80 -24.56 -4.73
N ASP A 168 4.28 -25.47 -5.55
CA ASP A 168 3.22 -26.39 -5.13
C ASP A 168 3.74 -27.55 -4.28
N SER A 169 5.01 -27.94 -4.46
CA SER A 169 5.69 -28.91 -3.59
C SER A 169 6.28 -28.28 -2.32
N GLU A 170 6.19 -26.96 -2.16
CA GLU A 170 6.75 -26.20 -1.03
C GLU A 170 8.29 -26.26 -0.90
N HIS A 171 9.01 -26.46 -2.01
CA HIS A 171 10.47 -26.40 -2.06
C HIS A 171 10.91 -25.11 -2.77
N PRO A 172 11.35 -24.07 -2.02
CA PRO A 172 11.60 -22.76 -2.60
C PRO A 172 12.91 -22.66 -3.40
N LEU A 173 13.75 -23.70 -3.42
CA LEU A 173 15.08 -23.68 -4.06
C LEU A 173 15.12 -24.71 -5.19
N GLY A 174 15.52 -24.27 -6.40
CA GLY A 174 15.65 -25.14 -7.55
C GLY A 174 16.84 -24.82 -8.44
N LEU A 175 17.35 -25.83 -9.14
CA LEU A 175 18.34 -25.70 -10.22
C LEU A 175 17.74 -26.19 -11.55
N LEU A 176 17.81 -25.36 -12.59
CA LEU A 176 17.38 -25.70 -13.94
C LEU A 176 18.59 -25.72 -14.87
N PHE A 177 18.78 -26.78 -15.64
CA PHE A 177 19.98 -26.99 -16.45
C PHE A 177 19.62 -27.50 -17.86
N ASN A 178 20.24 -26.92 -18.89
CA ASN A 178 20.02 -27.30 -20.30
C ASN A 178 21.33 -27.57 -21.06
N GLY A 179 22.42 -27.85 -20.35
CA GLY A 179 23.74 -28.07 -20.96
C GLY A 179 24.49 -26.80 -21.38
N VAL A 180 23.80 -25.69 -21.69
CA VAL A 180 24.43 -24.41 -22.10
C VAL A 180 24.50 -23.43 -20.92
N ALA A 181 23.55 -23.53 -19.99
CA ALA A 181 23.44 -22.67 -18.83
C ALA A 181 22.93 -23.45 -17.61
N LEU A 182 23.27 -22.93 -16.42
CA LEU A 182 22.72 -23.35 -15.13
C LEU A 182 21.96 -22.18 -14.51
N ARG A 183 20.68 -22.38 -14.20
CA ARG A 183 19.83 -21.36 -13.58
C ARG A 183 19.50 -21.73 -12.14
N LEU A 184 19.88 -20.87 -11.21
CA LEU A 184 19.50 -20.93 -9.80
C LEU A 184 18.19 -20.21 -9.60
N ILE A 185 17.17 -20.89 -9.06
CA ILE A 185 15.82 -20.37 -8.89
C ILE A 185 15.47 -20.37 -7.40
N HIS A 186 14.94 -19.26 -6.93
CA HIS A 186 14.32 -19.13 -5.62
C HIS A 186 12.84 -18.76 -5.78
N ALA A 187 11.93 -19.70 -5.51
CA ALA A 187 10.50 -19.58 -5.74
C ALA A 187 9.66 -20.03 -4.52
N PRO A 188 9.60 -19.23 -3.44
CA PRO A 188 8.76 -19.54 -2.30
C PRO A 188 7.27 -19.52 -2.64
N ARG A 189 6.50 -20.41 -2.00
CA ARG A 189 5.04 -20.45 -2.16
C ARG A 189 4.42 -19.16 -1.63
N GLY A 190 3.61 -18.50 -2.47
CA GLY A 190 2.94 -17.25 -2.13
C GLY A 190 3.80 -15.99 -2.29
N GLU A 191 5.02 -16.12 -2.80
CA GLU A 191 5.95 -15.00 -3.02
C GLU A 191 6.37 -14.91 -4.50
N SER A 192 6.99 -13.79 -4.90
CA SER A 192 7.59 -13.62 -6.24
C SER A 192 8.84 -14.50 -6.37
N SER A 193 8.98 -15.18 -7.50
CA SER A 193 10.19 -15.94 -7.80
C SER A 193 11.33 -14.99 -8.19
N GLY A 194 12.55 -15.46 -8.01
CA GLY A 194 13.73 -14.84 -8.60
C GLY A 194 14.65 -15.91 -9.15
N HIS A 195 15.46 -15.58 -10.15
CA HIS A 195 16.46 -16.48 -10.68
C HIS A 195 17.74 -15.78 -11.17
N ILE A 196 18.86 -16.50 -11.09
CA ILE A 196 20.16 -16.13 -11.66
C ILE A 196 20.52 -17.16 -12.71
N THR A 197 20.89 -16.72 -13.92
CA THR A 197 21.34 -17.60 -14.99
C THR A 197 22.86 -17.50 -15.18
N PHE A 198 23.57 -18.62 -15.05
CA PHE A 198 25.00 -18.71 -15.29
C PHE A 198 25.25 -19.37 -16.67
N PRO A 199 25.69 -18.60 -17.68
CA PRO A 199 25.98 -19.16 -19.00
C PRO A 199 27.36 -19.84 -19.01
N LEU A 200 27.43 -21.12 -19.40
CA LEU A 200 28.63 -21.94 -19.21
C LEU A 200 29.78 -21.55 -20.14
N GLU A 201 29.53 -21.38 -21.44
CA GLU A 201 30.57 -21.02 -22.41
C GLU A 201 31.24 -19.66 -22.08
N PRO A 202 30.51 -18.55 -21.83
CA PRO A 202 31.11 -17.28 -21.45
C PRO A 202 32.01 -17.35 -20.20
N MET A 203 31.68 -18.23 -19.24
CA MET A 203 32.47 -18.44 -18.02
C MET A 203 33.86 -19.05 -18.26
N THR A 204 34.11 -19.62 -19.44
CA THR A 204 35.45 -20.11 -19.83
C THR A 204 36.44 -19.00 -20.19
N THR A 205 35.96 -17.77 -20.37
CA THR A 205 36.76 -16.61 -20.75
C THR A 205 37.26 -15.82 -19.54
N VAL A 206 38.29 -14.99 -19.72
CA VAL A 206 38.79 -14.12 -18.64
C VAL A 206 37.70 -13.16 -18.14
N ALA A 207 36.88 -12.62 -19.05
CA ALA A 207 35.75 -11.73 -18.71
C ALA A 207 34.64 -12.46 -17.93
N GLY A 208 34.50 -13.79 -18.12
CA GLY A 208 33.51 -14.61 -17.41
C GLY A 208 33.94 -15.12 -16.04
N ARG A 209 35.18 -14.86 -15.60
CA ARG A 209 35.69 -15.30 -14.28
C ARG A 209 34.85 -14.82 -13.10
N PRO A 210 34.35 -13.57 -13.04
CA PRO A 210 33.49 -13.14 -11.94
C PRO A 210 32.20 -13.97 -11.86
N MET A 211 31.61 -14.34 -13.00
CA MET A 211 30.41 -15.20 -13.03
C MET A 211 30.70 -16.61 -12.51
N LEU A 212 31.81 -17.22 -12.95
CA LEU A 212 32.23 -18.54 -12.50
C LEU A 212 32.52 -18.56 -10.98
N ALA A 213 33.25 -17.56 -10.49
CA ALA A 213 33.56 -17.44 -9.07
C ALA A 213 32.29 -17.25 -8.23
N ALA A 214 31.31 -16.51 -8.74
CA ALA A 214 30.02 -16.34 -8.07
C ALA A 214 29.19 -17.63 -8.05
N MET A 215 29.16 -18.38 -9.16
CA MET A 215 28.51 -19.69 -9.23
C MET A 215 29.11 -20.65 -8.19
N GLN A 216 30.44 -20.74 -8.12
CA GLN A 216 31.15 -21.56 -7.12
C GLN A 216 30.86 -21.10 -5.69
N MET A 217 30.90 -19.79 -5.41
CA MET A 217 30.60 -19.24 -4.09
C MET A 217 29.18 -19.63 -3.60
N LEU A 218 28.20 -19.60 -4.50
CA LEU A 218 26.79 -19.85 -4.19
C LEU A 218 26.42 -21.34 -4.16
N LEU A 219 27.07 -22.16 -4.98
CA LEU A 219 26.64 -23.56 -5.20
C LEU A 219 27.67 -24.61 -4.76
N VAL A 220 28.81 -24.23 -4.17
CA VAL A 220 29.79 -25.19 -3.62
C VAL A 220 29.16 -26.09 -2.54
N ALA A 221 29.61 -27.33 -2.43
CA ALA A 221 29.08 -28.32 -1.49
C ALA A 221 29.01 -27.82 -0.03
N ASP A 222 30.05 -27.14 0.47
CA ASP A 222 30.05 -26.49 1.79
C ASP A 222 28.83 -25.57 2.01
N ARG A 223 28.39 -24.87 0.96
CA ARG A 223 27.25 -23.95 1.01
C ARG A 223 25.91 -24.67 1.18
N LEU A 224 25.78 -25.91 0.71
CA LEU A 224 24.54 -26.68 0.76
C LEU A 224 24.52 -27.71 1.90
N PHE A 225 25.66 -28.32 2.21
CA PHE A 225 25.74 -29.56 3.00
C PHE A 225 26.57 -29.47 4.30
N GLU A 226 27.36 -28.42 4.54
CA GLU A 226 28.13 -28.30 5.78
C GLU A 226 27.36 -27.60 6.91
N SER A 227 27.54 -28.11 8.13
CA SER A 227 26.84 -27.63 9.35
C SER A 227 27.61 -26.58 10.16
N GLY A 228 28.78 -26.14 9.69
CA GLY A 228 29.70 -25.30 10.47
C GLY A 228 29.20 -23.88 10.77
N ASN A 229 28.49 -23.25 9.81
CA ASN A 229 27.88 -21.94 9.99
C ASN A 229 26.52 -21.87 9.27
N SER A 230 25.44 -22.09 10.03
CA SER A 230 24.06 -22.11 9.51
C SER A 230 23.66 -20.84 8.72
N GLU A 231 24.13 -19.65 9.11
CA GLU A 231 23.77 -18.39 8.44
C GLU A 231 24.35 -18.26 7.03
N ARG A 232 25.40 -19.02 6.75
CA ARG A 232 26.12 -18.99 5.48
C ARG A 232 25.51 -19.94 4.45
N ARG A 233 24.64 -20.87 4.83
CA ARG A 233 24.07 -21.87 3.91
C ARG A 233 23.17 -21.25 2.85
N LEU A 234 23.10 -21.84 1.65
CA LEU A 234 22.32 -21.27 0.53
C LEU A 234 20.84 -21.05 0.88
N PRO A 235 20.08 -22.01 1.46
CA PRO A 235 18.68 -21.76 1.79
C PRO A 235 18.48 -20.59 2.77
N VAL A 236 19.35 -20.50 3.79
CA VAL A 236 19.31 -19.44 4.80
C VAL A 236 19.74 -18.09 4.21
N LEU A 237 20.75 -18.09 3.34
CA LEU A 237 21.22 -16.92 2.59
C LEU A 237 20.12 -16.33 1.70
N LEU A 238 19.39 -17.17 0.97
CA LEU A 238 18.28 -16.75 0.10
C LEU A 238 17.15 -16.15 0.95
N ALA A 239 16.78 -16.80 2.06
CA ALA A 239 15.80 -16.27 3.00
C ALA A 239 16.25 -14.95 3.66
N ALA A 240 17.52 -14.83 4.03
CA ALA A 240 18.10 -13.62 4.60
C ALA A 240 18.15 -12.47 3.57
N SER A 241 18.47 -12.78 2.32
CA SER A 241 18.43 -11.82 1.20
C SER A 241 17.03 -11.27 1.02
N ARG A 242 16.00 -12.12 1.08
CA ARG A 242 14.60 -11.70 1.05
C ARG A 242 14.20 -10.85 2.25
N LYS A 243 14.63 -11.21 3.46
CA LYS A 243 14.38 -10.41 4.65
C LYS A 243 14.98 -9.01 4.52
N GLU A 244 16.18 -8.90 3.98
CA GLU A 244 16.87 -7.63 3.77
C GLU A 244 16.14 -6.75 2.73
N GLN A 245 15.52 -7.34 1.72
CA GLN A 245 14.65 -6.62 0.78
C GLN A 245 13.50 -5.85 1.46
N ASN A 246 12.88 -6.44 2.49
CA ASN A 246 11.81 -5.79 3.24
C ASN A 246 12.32 -4.63 4.12
N GLU A 247 13.55 -4.72 4.61
CA GLU A 247 14.23 -3.65 5.34
C GLU A 247 14.67 -2.51 4.39
N VAL A 248 15.09 -2.83 3.17
CA VAL A 248 15.38 -1.88 2.09
C VAL A 248 14.15 -1.03 1.77
N SER A 249 12.97 -1.62 1.61
CA SER A 249 11.74 -0.84 1.34
C SER A 249 11.41 0.16 2.45
N THR A 250 11.62 -0.22 3.72
CA THR A 250 11.38 0.69 4.86
C THR A 250 12.36 1.87 4.85
N ARG A 251 13.65 1.61 4.56
CA ARG A 251 14.67 2.66 4.45
C ARG A 251 14.43 3.55 3.24
N LEU A 252 14.03 2.97 2.11
CA LEU A 252 13.63 3.70 0.91
C LEU A 252 12.47 4.64 1.20
N ALA A 253 11.45 4.20 1.96
CA ALA A 253 10.35 5.06 2.39
C ALA A 253 10.82 6.31 3.15
N GLU A 254 11.80 6.16 4.06
CA GLU A 254 12.42 7.32 4.75
C GLU A 254 13.17 8.22 3.76
N GLN A 255 13.95 7.65 2.83
CA GLN A 255 14.68 8.43 1.82
C GLN A 255 13.76 9.18 0.85
N VAL A 256 12.64 8.59 0.43
CA VAL A 256 11.66 9.27 -0.43
C VAL A 256 10.99 10.42 0.32
N LEU A 257 10.70 10.27 1.61
CA LEU A 257 10.22 11.38 2.43
C LEU A 257 11.29 12.49 2.55
N GLU A 258 12.56 12.14 2.68
CA GLU A 258 13.66 13.11 2.64
C GLU A 258 13.76 13.79 1.27
N ALA A 259 13.55 13.07 0.16
CA ALA A 259 13.54 13.63 -1.18
C ALA A 259 12.38 14.63 -1.37
N LEU A 260 11.22 14.34 -0.78
CA LEU A 260 10.09 15.26 -0.75
C LEU A 260 10.42 16.56 -0.02
N TRP A 261 11.13 16.48 1.11
CA TRP A 261 11.63 17.67 1.82
C TRP A 261 12.61 18.50 0.99
N GLU A 262 13.55 17.85 0.29
CA GLU A 262 14.50 18.55 -0.59
C GLU A 262 13.77 19.26 -1.74
N LEU A 263 12.78 18.59 -2.34
CA LEU A 263 11.98 19.17 -3.42
C LEU A 263 11.15 20.36 -2.92
N LEU A 264 10.45 20.23 -1.79
CA LEU A 264 9.71 21.33 -1.17
C LEU A 264 10.61 22.53 -0.86
N SER A 265 11.80 22.27 -0.32
CA SER A 265 12.80 23.31 -0.05
C SER A 265 13.28 24.01 -1.32
N GLY A 266 13.44 23.27 -2.42
CA GLY A 266 13.76 23.84 -3.72
C GLY A 266 12.66 24.77 -4.24
N PHE A 267 11.40 24.37 -4.11
CA PHE A 267 10.24 25.18 -4.50
C PHE A 267 10.07 26.43 -3.60
N ASP A 268 10.29 26.31 -2.28
CA ASP A 268 10.31 27.47 -1.37
C ASP A 268 11.39 28.48 -1.76
N GLN A 269 12.58 28.01 -2.14
CA GLN A 269 13.67 28.87 -2.61
C GLN A 269 13.35 29.52 -3.96
N ALA A 270 12.76 28.77 -4.90
CA ALA A 270 12.33 29.31 -6.19
C ALA A 270 11.26 30.39 -6.02
N GLU A 271 10.30 30.19 -5.11
CA GLU A 271 9.27 31.19 -4.79
C GLU A 271 9.87 32.48 -4.25
N ARG A 272 10.83 32.39 -3.33
CA ARG A 272 11.51 33.59 -2.79
C ARG A 272 12.27 34.36 -3.87
N LEU A 273 12.98 33.65 -4.75
CA LEU A 273 13.69 34.26 -5.87
C LEU A 273 12.74 34.93 -6.87
N ALA A 274 11.59 34.31 -7.13
CA ALA A 274 10.55 34.89 -7.98
C ALA A 274 9.95 36.16 -7.33
N ALA A 275 9.69 36.12 -6.02
CA ALA A 275 9.16 37.25 -5.27
C ALA A 275 10.10 38.47 -5.29
N GLU A 276 11.42 38.26 -5.25
CA GLU A 276 12.41 39.34 -5.43
C GLU A 276 12.30 40.04 -6.79
N GLN A 277 11.79 39.35 -7.81
CA GLN A 277 11.55 39.87 -9.16
C GLN A 277 10.12 40.36 -9.39
N GLY A 278 9.29 40.42 -8.33
CA GLY A 278 7.89 40.82 -8.41
C GLY A 278 6.97 39.80 -9.08
N ARG A 279 7.38 38.52 -9.12
CA ARG A 279 6.60 37.39 -9.63
C ARG A 279 6.20 36.47 -8.49
N THR A 280 5.27 35.57 -8.75
CA THR A 280 4.95 34.46 -7.83
C THR A 280 4.85 33.17 -8.65
N VAL A 281 5.25 32.06 -8.04
CA VAL A 281 5.15 30.71 -8.61
C VAL A 281 4.11 29.89 -7.83
N LEU A 282 4.00 30.13 -6.53
CA LEU A 282 3.21 29.34 -5.58
C LEU A 282 2.26 30.16 -4.70
N ALA A 283 2.38 31.49 -4.64
CA ALA A 283 1.73 32.31 -3.61
C ALA A 283 0.20 32.13 -3.52
N ASP A 284 -0.50 32.15 -4.65
CA ASP A 284 -1.96 31.98 -4.67
C ASP A 284 -2.36 30.57 -4.23
N LEU A 285 -1.63 29.54 -4.66
CA LEU A 285 -1.87 28.14 -4.29
C LEU A 285 -1.56 27.87 -2.81
N ALA A 286 -0.51 28.49 -2.26
CA ALA A 286 -0.13 28.30 -0.86
C ALA A 286 -1.21 28.82 0.12
N THR A 287 -2.11 29.69 -0.36
CA THR A 287 -3.22 30.25 0.41
C THR A 287 -4.56 29.57 0.06
N SER A 288 -4.81 29.30 -1.22
CA SER A 288 -6.10 28.80 -1.71
C SER A 288 -6.22 27.27 -1.73
N ASP A 289 -5.17 26.55 -2.11
CA ASP A 289 -5.14 25.08 -2.16
C ASP A 289 -3.74 24.51 -1.87
N PRO A 290 -3.31 24.50 -0.58
CA PRO A 290 -2.04 23.91 -0.19
C PRO A 290 -1.95 22.40 -0.47
N GLY A 291 -3.09 21.72 -0.60
CA GLY A 291 -3.18 20.31 -0.98
C GLY A 291 -2.67 20.06 -2.39
N HIS A 292 -2.91 21.00 -3.32
CA HIS A 292 -2.42 20.95 -4.69
C HIS A 292 -0.89 20.98 -4.78
N ILE A 293 -0.22 21.79 -3.95
CA ILE A 293 1.25 21.86 -3.90
C ILE A 293 1.82 20.50 -3.47
N TYR A 294 1.33 19.96 -2.36
CA TYR A 294 1.77 18.64 -1.88
C TYR A 294 1.54 17.56 -2.95
N GLY A 295 0.41 17.62 -3.65
CA GLY A 295 0.11 16.70 -4.75
C GLY A 295 1.07 16.76 -5.91
N GLY A 296 1.45 17.95 -6.37
CA GLY A 296 2.42 18.11 -7.44
C GLY A 296 3.81 17.59 -7.05
N LEU A 297 4.25 17.87 -5.82
CA LEU A 297 5.55 17.40 -5.32
C LEU A 297 5.61 15.87 -5.21
N ILE A 298 4.56 15.23 -4.71
CA ILE A 298 4.46 13.77 -4.70
C ILE A 298 4.45 13.22 -6.12
N THR A 299 3.65 13.82 -7.01
CA THR A 299 3.53 13.40 -8.40
C THR A 299 4.88 13.40 -9.11
N VAL A 300 5.74 14.39 -8.84
CA VAL A 300 7.14 14.41 -9.35
C VAL A 300 7.93 13.20 -8.86
N LEU A 301 7.87 12.85 -7.57
CA LEU A 301 8.55 11.66 -7.05
C LEU A 301 7.98 10.36 -7.65
N LEU A 302 6.66 10.30 -7.87
CA LEU A 302 6.00 9.16 -8.53
C LEU A 302 6.49 9.00 -9.98
N ARG A 303 6.57 10.10 -10.74
CA ARG A 303 7.12 10.11 -12.11
C ARG A 303 8.55 9.57 -12.12
N LEU A 304 9.39 10.04 -11.20
CA LEU A 304 10.79 9.61 -11.11
C LEU A 304 10.92 8.12 -10.75
N VAL A 305 10.19 7.63 -9.76
CA VAL A 305 10.20 6.20 -9.39
C VAL A 305 9.69 5.32 -10.53
N PHE A 306 8.61 5.75 -11.20
CA PHE A 306 8.09 5.05 -12.37
C PHE A 306 9.13 4.98 -13.50
N LEU A 307 9.80 6.09 -13.81
CA LEU A 307 10.82 6.13 -14.86
C LEU A 307 12.04 5.28 -14.51
N LEU A 308 12.49 5.29 -13.26
CA LEU A 308 13.58 4.41 -12.80
C LEU A 308 13.21 2.93 -12.94
N TYR A 309 11.97 2.58 -12.60
CA TYR A 309 11.45 1.23 -12.83
C TYR A 309 11.40 0.90 -14.34
N ALA A 310 10.87 1.81 -15.16
CA ALA A 310 10.76 1.60 -16.60
C ALA A 310 12.11 1.50 -17.31
N GLU A 311 13.12 2.24 -16.86
CA GLU A 311 14.49 2.15 -17.34
C GLU A 311 15.13 0.80 -16.98
N ASP A 312 14.97 0.33 -15.74
CA ASP A 312 15.51 -0.94 -15.27
C ASP A 312 14.82 -2.18 -15.91
N GLU A 313 13.54 -2.05 -16.30
CA GLU A 313 12.79 -3.08 -17.04
C GLU A 313 12.98 -3.00 -18.57
N GLU A 314 13.88 -2.14 -19.05
CA GLU A 314 14.17 -1.92 -20.46
C GLU A 314 12.90 -1.58 -21.29
N LEU A 315 12.01 -0.81 -20.69
CA LEU A 315 10.76 -0.32 -21.30
C LEU A 315 10.94 1.04 -21.98
N MET A 316 12.08 1.68 -21.73
CA MET A 316 12.51 2.91 -22.38
C MET A 316 13.45 2.59 -23.54
N PRO A 317 13.59 3.48 -24.54
CA PRO A 317 14.49 3.25 -25.66
C PRO A 317 15.92 2.94 -25.21
N PRO A 318 16.55 1.86 -25.72
CA PRO A 318 17.85 1.39 -25.25
C PRO A 318 19.03 2.16 -25.86
N ASP A 319 18.78 3.08 -26.78
CA ASP A 319 19.83 3.75 -27.55
C ASP A 319 20.52 4.87 -26.76
N ALA A 320 21.66 5.30 -27.30
CA ALA A 320 22.50 6.32 -26.67
C ALA A 320 21.83 7.69 -26.58
N LEU A 321 20.90 8.04 -27.47
CA LEU A 321 20.21 9.34 -27.45
C LEU A 321 19.35 9.43 -26.18
N TYR A 322 18.48 8.45 -25.95
CA TYR A 322 17.69 8.38 -24.73
C TYR A 322 18.59 8.26 -23.50
N GLY A 323 19.51 7.30 -23.51
CA GLY A 323 20.38 7.00 -22.37
C GLY A 323 21.21 8.19 -21.90
N GLN A 324 21.76 9.01 -22.80
CA GLN A 324 22.65 10.12 -22.44
C GLN A 324 21.91 11.44 -22.16
N HIS A 325 20.81 11.70 -22.87
CA HIS A 325 20.19 13.03 -22.87
C HIS A 325 18.87 13.10 -22.11
N TYR A 326 18.09 12.01 -22.08
CA TYR A 326 16.74 11.99 -21.50
C TYR A 326 16.63 11.14 -20.25
N SER A 327 17.39 10.04 -20.13
CA SER A 327 17.22 9.10 -19.02
C SER A 327 17.44 9.74 -17.65
N VAL A 328 16.62 9.34 -16.68
CA VAL A 328 16.74 9.77 -15.28
C VAL A 328 18.05 9.26 -14.69
N SER A 329 18.39 8.00 -14.98
CA SER A 329 19.66 7.40 -14.56
C SER A 329 20.88 8.15 -15.12
N GLY A 330 20.83 8.56 -16.39
CA GLY A 330 21.88 9.33 -17.06
C GLY A 330 22.01 10.75 -16.52
N LEU A 331 20.89 11.44 -16.28
CA LEU A 331 20.87 12.74 -15.61
C LEU A 331 21.50 12.64 -14.21
N ALA A 332 21.10 11.66 -13.41
CA ALA A 332 21.63 11.45 -12.07
C ALA A 332 23.15 11.18 -12.09
N GLY A 333 23.63 10.34 -13.02
CA GLY A 333 25.05 10.05 -13.19
C GLY A 333 25.87 11.30 -13.50
N ARG A 334 25.38 12.12 -14.44
CA ARG A 334 26.01 13.39 -14.83
C ARG A 334 26.04 14.40 -13.68
N LEU A 335 24.91 14.63 -13.01
CA LEU A 335 24.84 15.55 -11.86
C LEU A 335 25.76 15.10 -10.72
N ARG A 336 25.83 13.79 -10.44
CA ARG A 336 26.72 13.23 -9.42
C ARG A 336 28.20 13.41 -9.78
N GLN A 337 28.55 13.23 -11.05
CA GLN A 337 29.91 13.49 -11.54
C GLN A 337 30.26 14.97 -11.38
N GLU A 338 29.37 15.87 -11.82
CA GLU A 338 29.55 17.32 -11.67
C GLU A 338 29.72 17.73 -10.21
N ARG A 339 28.95 17.13 -9.28
CA ARG A 339 29.08 17.36 -7.83
C ARG A 339 30.47 16.98 -7.30
N ALA A 340 31.08 15.93 -7.85
CA ALA A 340 32.41 15.49 -7.46
C ALA A 340 33.52 16.41 -8.01
N GLU A 341 33.34 16.91 -9.24
CA GLU A 341 34.30 17.76 -9.94
C GLU A 341 34.25 19.22 -9.49
N TYR A 342 33.05 19.78 -9.31
CA TYR A 342 32.81 21.19 -9.02
C TYR A 342 32.19 21.39 -7.64
N ARG A 343 33.03 21.50 -6.60
CA ARG A 343 32.56 21.78 -5.23
C ARG A 343 31.97 23.19 -5.12
N GLY A 344 30.66 23.33 -5.30
CA GLY A 344 29.90 24.52 -4.92
C GLY A 344 29.11 25.23 -6.02
N GLY A 345 29.28 24.85 -7.31
CA GLY A 345 28.60 25.54 -8.43
C GLY A 345 27.18 25.06 -8.76
N MET A 346 26.77 23.90 -8.26
CA MET A 346 25.44 23.34 -8.58
C MET A 346 24.27 24.13 -7.96
N ALA A 347 24.52 24.86 -6.88
CA ALA A 347 23.49 25.68 -6.22
C ALA A 347 23.03 26.86 -7.08
N ASP A 348 23.80 27.25 -8.10
CA ASP A 348 23.50 28.38 -9.01
C ASP A 348 23.03 27.92 -10.40
N ARG A 349 23.18 26.63 -10.73
CA ARG A 349 22.72 26.05 -12.01
C ARG A 349 21.27 25.60 -11.94
N ARG A 350 20.53 25.67 -13.07
CA ARG A 350 19.06 25.49 -13.15
C ARG A 350 18.60 24.65 -14.34
N GLY A 351 19.47 23.83 -14.94
CA GLY A 351 19.16 23.10 -16.17
C GLY A 351 18.46 21.75 -15.93
N ALA A 352 18.70 21.12 -14.77
CA ALA A 352 18.22 19.77 -14.49
C ALA A 352 16.69 19.68 -14.39
N TRP A 353 16.05 20.69 -13.77
CA TRP A 353 14.58 20.72 -13.63
C TRP A 353 13.86 20.78 -14.98
N ALA A 354 14.30 21.68 -15.87
CA ALA A 354 13.77 21.78 -17.23
C ALA A 354 13.96 20.47 -18.03
N SER A 355 15.08 19.77 -17.81
CA SER A 355 15.33 18.47 -18.44
C SER A 355 14.33 17.41 -17.97
N LEU A 356 13.99 17.37 -16.67
CA LEU A 356 12.98 16.46 -16.13
C LEU A 356 11.58 16.77 -16.69
N LEU A 357 11.18 18.03 -16.75
CA LEU A 357 9.88 18.43 -17.32
C LEU A 357 9.78 18.04 -18.80
N SER A 358 10.86 18.22 -19.55
CA SER A 358 10.94 17.81 -20.96
C SER A 358 10.76 16.30 -21.11
N LEU A 359 11.39 15.51 -20.24
CA LEU A 359 11.19 14.05 -20.21
C LEU A 359 9.75 13.69 -19.84
N PHE A 360 9.14 14.37 -18.87
CA PHE A 360 7.76 14.09 -18.46
C PHE A 360 6.77 14.34 -19.61
N ARG A 361 6.92 15.47 -20.33
CA ARG A 361 6.14 15.75 -21.54
C ARG A 361 6.40 14.72 -22.64
N LEU A 362 7.66 14.36 -22.88
CA LEU A 362 8.04 13.36 -23.87
C LEU A 362 7.42 11.98 -23.59
N VAL A 363 7.26 11.61 -22.31
CA VAL A 363 6.60 10.36 -21.90
C VAL A 363 5.08 10.47 -21.98
N TYR A 364 4.52 11.66 -21.72
CA TYR A 364 3.10 11.92 -21.85
C TYR A 364 2.63 11.90 -23.30
N ASP A 365 3.27 12.71 -24.16
CA ASP A 365 2.93 12.91 -25.58
C ASP A 365 3.52 11.83 -26.51
N GLY A 366 4.46 11.03 -26.00
CA GLY A 366 5.29 10.15 -26.83
C GLY A 366 6.36 10.92 -27.61
N GLY A 367 7.23 10.20 -28.32
CA GLY A 367 8.28 10.83 -29.10
C GLY A 367 9.05 9.91 -30.05
N GLY A 368 9.79 10.53 -30.97
CA GLY A 368 10.58 9.84 -32.00
C GLY A 368 10.02 10.01 -33.41
N ALA A 369 10.79 9.62 -34.42
CA ALA A 369 10.33 9.61 -35.81
C ALA A 369 9.35 8.47 -36.11
N ASP A 370 9.41 7.40 -35.30
CA ASP A 370 8.51 6.26 -35.30
C ASP A 370 7.68 6.33 -34.00
N PRO A 371 6.33 6.37 -34.04
CA PRO A 371 5.48 6.33 -32.86
C PRO A 371 5.74 5.12 -31.94
N ALA A 372 6.31 4.02 -32.47
CA ALA A 372 6.69 2.86 -31.69
C ALA A 372 8.02 3.04 -30.91
N TYR A 373 8.80 4.09 -31.20
CA TYR A 373 10.08 4.35 -30.52
C TYR A 373 9.88 4.67 -29.05
N LEU A 374 9.03 5.66 -28.75
CA LEU A 374 8.56 5.96 -27.41
C LEU A 374 7.05 6.27 -27.47
N PRO A 375 6.19 5.25 -27.26
CA PRO A 375 4.75 5.44 -27.28
C PRO A 375 4.28 6.44 -26.22
N ALA A 376 3.23 7.21 -26.54
CA ALA A 376 2.60 8.05 -25.56
C ALA A 376 2.02 7.18 -24.45
N ARG A 377 2.28 7.56 -23.19
CA ARG A 377 1.78 6.78 -22.06
C ARG A 377 0.50 7.37 -21.47
N HIS A 378 0.23 8.67 -21.72
CA HIS A 378 -0.93 9.43 -21.22
C HIS A 378 -1.21 9.20 -19.72
N GLY A 379 -2.38 9.64 -19.26
CA GLY A 379 -2.84 9.51 -17.87
C GLY A 379 -2.36 10.62 -16.93
N GLU A 380 -3.17 10.84 -15.89
CA GLU A 380 -3.02 11.93 -14.91
C GLU A 380 -1.63 12.03 -14.27
N LEU A 381 -0.90 10.92 -14.18
CA LEU A 381 0.44 10.90 -13.59
C LEU A 381 1.44 11.75 -14.37
N PHE A 382 1.46 11.67 -15.70
CA PHE A 382 2.41 12.43 -16.55
C PHE A 382 1.78 13.67 -17.19
N ASP A 383 0.48 13.87 -17.03
CA ASP A 383 -0.25 15.04 -17.52
C ASP A 383 0.41 16.35 -17.01
N PRO A 384 0.89 17.23 -17.91
CA PRO A 384 1.43 18.52 -17.56
C PRO A 384 0.39 19.44 -16.91
N ASP A 385 -0.90 19.31 -17.27
CA ASP A 385 -1.99 20.17 -16.81
C ASP A 385 -2.56 19.77 -15.45
N ALA A 386 -2.20 18.58 -14.95
CA ALA A 386 -2.59 18.14 -13.61
C ALA A 386 -2.01 19.03 -12.50
N TYR A 387 -0.79 19.56 -12.69
CA TYR A 387 -0.13 20.46 -11.73
C TYR A 387 0.64 21.58 -12.46
N PRO A 388 -0.06 22.60 -12.99
CA PRO A 388 0.54 23.63 -13.85
C PRO A 388 1.69 24.40 -13.19
N PHE A 389 1.65 24.56 -11.86
CA PHE A 389 2.68 25.27 -11.10
C PHE A 389 4.08 24.63 -11.19
N LEU A 390 4.19 23.33 -11.50
CA LEU A 390 5.47 22.66 -11.72
C LEU A 390 6.25 23.28 -12.89
N GLU A 391 5.52 23.88 -13.83
CA GLU A 391 6.03 24.58 -15.00
C GLU A 391 5.94 26.11 -14.86
N GLY A 392 5.47 26.60 -13.71
CA GLY A 392 5.26 28.02 -13.45
C GLY A 392 4.01 28.60 -14.13
N ARG A 393 3.05 27.73 -14.49
CA ARG A 393 1.79 28.11 -15.13
C ARG A 393 0.67 28.33 -14.11
N GLU A 394 -0.30 29.16 -14.48
CA GLU A 394 -1.52 29.39 -13.69
C GLU A 394 -2.47 28.18 -13.75
N GLN A 395 -3.27 28.01 -12.69
CA GLN A 395 -4.26 26.94 -12.62
C GLN A 395 -5.35 27.12 -13.69
N GLY A 396 -5.75 26.03 -14.36
CA GLY A 396 -6.74 26.06 -15.44
C GLY A 396 -6.16 26.41 -16.82
N THR A 397 -4.85 26.60 -16.94
CA THR A 397 -4.17 26.76 -18.24
C THR A 397 -3.81 25.41 -18.87
N THR A 398 -3.67 25.39 -20.20
CA THR A 398 -3.24 24.22 -20.98
C THR A 398 -1.78 24.38 -21.44
N TYR A 399 -0.98 23.31 -21.33
CA TYR A 399 0.45 23.35 -21.68
C TYR A 399 0.72 23.58 -23.18
N ALA A 400 -0.26 23.29 -24.05
CA ALA A 400 -0.16 23.44 -25.51
C ALA A 400 -0.04 24.92 -25.95
N ASP A 401 -0.64 25.84 -25.20
CA ASP A 401 -0.73 27.27 -25.57
C ASP A 401 0.19 28.18 -24.74
N ALA A 402 0.91 27.64 -23.75
CA ALA A 402 1.64 28.42 -22.75
C ALA A 402 3.16 28.51 -23.02
N VAL A 403 3.68 29.74 -23.09
CA VAL A 403 5.13 29.99 -23.05
C VAL A 403 5.64 29.89 -21.61
N LEU A 404 6.71 29.13 -21.38
CA LEU A 404 7.30 28.89 -20.05
C LEU A 404 8.17 30.07 -19.57
N ASP A 405 7.56 31.23 -19.35
CA ASP A 405 8.27 32.46 -18.96
C ASP A 405 8.50 32.61 -17.45
N ASN A 406 7.85 31.77 -16.63
CA ASN A 406 7.89 31.81 -15.17
C ASN A 406 8.34 30.48 -14.54
N LEU A 407 9.21 29.74 -15.23
CA LEU A 407 9.65 28.42 -14.78
C LEU A 407 10.26 28.47 -13.36
N PRO A 408 9.88 27.56 -12.44
CA PRO A 408 10.45 27.52 -11.10
C PRO A 408 11.98 27.33 -11.15
N ALA A 409 12.71 28.25 -10.53
CA ALA A 409 14.18 28.25 -10.51
C ALA A 409 14.75 27.22 -9.51
N ILE A 410 14.44 25.94 -9.69
CA ILE A 410 14.94 24.81 -8.89
C ILE A 410 16.40 24.53 -9.25
N SER A 411 17.28 24.45 -8.24
CA SER A 411 18.72 24.23 -8.44
C SER A 411 19.07 22.80 -8.85
N ASP A 412 20.15 22.67 -9.64
CA ASP A 412 20.71 21.36 -9.99
C ASP A 412 21.13 20.59 -8.71
N ASP A 413 21.53 21.27 -7.62
CA ASP A 413 21.81 20.65 -6.32
C ASP A 413 20.57 20.01 -5.68
N VAL A 414 19.39 20.64 -5.79
CA VAL A 414 18.13 20.04 -5.30
C VAL A 414 17.79 18.80 -6.11
N VAL A 415 17.85 18.89 -7.45
CA VAL A 415 17.55 17.74 -8.32
C VAL A 415 18.52 16.59 -8.07
N GLU A 416 19.81 16.86 -7.93
CA GLU A 416 20.80 15.81 -7.59
C GLU A 416 20.51 15.17 -6.25
N LYS A 417 20.17 15.92 -5.20
CA LYS A 417 19.83 15.35 -3.88
C LYS A 417 18.58 14.49 -3.94
N VAL A 418 17.56 14.90 -4.68
CA VAL A 418 16.34 14.12 -4.89
C VAL A 418 16.69 12.81 -5.60
N LEU A 419 17.36 12.86 -6.75
CA LEU A 419 17.78 11.67 -7.49
C LEU A 419 18.75 10.80 -6.68
N ALA A 420 19.62 11.40 -5.89
CA ALA A 420 20.56 10.71 -5.02
C ALA A 420 19.83 9.82 -3.99
N LYS A 421 18.76 10.35 -3.39
CA LYS A 421 17.92 9.64 -2.41
C LYS A 421 17.02 8.58 -3.04
N LEU A 422 16.65 8.73 -4.32
CA LEU A 422 15.85 7.73 -5.04
C LEU A 422 16.70 6.60 -5.62
N ILE A 423 17.93 6.89 -6.04
CA ILE A 423 18.77 5.92 -6.77
C ILE A 423 19.78 5.25 -5.83
N TRP A 424 20.22 5.90 -4.75
CA TRP A 424 21.22 5.33 -3.84
C TRP A 424 20.74 5.21 -2.40
N LEU A 425 20.84 3.99 -1.86
CA LEU A 425 20.59 3.67 -0.46
C LEU A 425 21.88 3.21 0.21
N ASP A 426 22.31 3.88 1.28
CA ASP A 426 23.55 3.58 2.02
C ASP A 426 24.83 3.48 1.16
N GLY A 427 24.84 4.18 0.01
CA GLY A 427 25.95 4.18 -0.94
C GLY A 427 25.81 3.16 -2.09
N GLU A 428 24.78 2.33 -2.07
CA GLU A 428 24.47 1.32 -3.09
C GLU A 428 23.44 1.82 -4.07
N ARG A 429 23.58 1.49 -5.36
CA ARG A 429 22.54 1.78 -6.35
C ARG A 429 21.38 0.80 -6.17
N LEU A 430 20.19 1.33 -5.93
CA LEU A 430 18.93 0.57 -5.91
C LEU A 430 18.63 0.04 -7.31
N SER A 431 18.19 -1.21 -7.39
CA SER A 431 17.58 -1.77 -8.59
C SER A 431 16.07 -1.83 -8.38
N TYR A 432 15.34 -1.08 -9.21
CA TYR A 432 13.88 -1.03 -9.16
C TYR A 432 13.25 -2.28 -9.79
N ARG A 433 13.95 -2.96 -10.70
CA ARG A 433 13.59 -4.30 -11.22
C ARG A 433 13.49 -5.36 -10.13
N ALA A 434 14.29 -5.23 -9.07
CA ALA A 434 14.22 -6.15 -7.94
C ALA A 434 13.04 -5.86 -7.01
N LEU A 435 12.40 -4.69 -7.06
CA LEU A 435 11.32 -4.31 -6.15
C LEU A 435 9.95 -4.77 -6.67
N ASP A 436 9.19 -5.50 -5.84
CA ASP A 436 7.79 -5.83 -6.16
C ASP A 436 6.90 -4.59 -5.96
N VAL A 437 5.75 -4.55 -6.63
CA VAL A 437 4.81 -3.41 -6.61
C VAL A 437 4.39 -3.08 -5.18
N GLU A 438 4.23 -4.08 -4.33
CA GLU A 438 3.89 -3.92 -2.92
C GLU A 438 5.00 -3.29 -2.08
N GLN A 439 6.27 -3.49 -2.46
CA GLN A 439 7.42 -2.85 -1.79
C GLN A 439 7.52 -1.38 -2.15
N ILE A 440 7.08 -1.00 -3.35
CA ILE A 440 6.89 0.39 -3.73
C ILE A 440 5.65 0.95 -2.99
N GLY A 441 4.60 0.15 -2.82
CA GLY A 441 3.44 0.47 -1.97
C GLY A 441 3.80 0.93 -0.54
N SER A 442 4.77 0.27 0.11
CA SER A 442 5.25 0.70 1.44
C SER A 442 6.12 1.94 1.44
N VAL A 443 6.82 2.25 0.34
CA VAL A 443 7.48 3.55 0.15
C VAL A 443 6.44 4.66 0.13
N TYR A 444 5.32 4.41 -0.55
CA TYR A 444 4.23 5.37 -0.65
C TYR A 444 3.47 5.57 0.66
N GLU A 445 3.24 4.49 1.42
CA GLU A 445 2.76 4.61 2.80
C GLU A 445 3.65 5.55 3.63
N GLY A 446 4.96 5.56 3.37
CA GLY A 446 5.95 6.45 3.98
C GLY A 446 5.68 7.93 3.76
N ILE A 447 5.27 8.31 2.55
CA ILE A 447 5.04 9.71 2.16
C ILE A 447 3.59 10.15 2.29
N MET A 448 2.63 9.24 2.50
CA MET A 448 1.23 9.58 2.73
C MET A 448 0.98 10.22 4.10
N GLY A 449 -0.05 11.06 4.16
CA GLY A 449 -0.54 11.67 5.40
C GLY A 449 0.24 12.92 5.82
N PHE A 450 0.73 13.69 4.84
CA PHE A 450 1.29 15.02 5.06
C PHE A 450 0.49 16.05 4.27
N GLN A 451 0.70 17.33 4.61
CA GLN A 451 0.20 18.47 3.88
C GLN A 451 1.29 19.55 3.85
N VAL A 452 1.24 20.41 2.84
CA VAL A 452 2.11 21.60 2.80
C VAL A 452 1.39 22.72 3.54
N GLU A 453 2.07 23.37 4.46
CA GLU A 453 1.60 24.55 5.18
C GLU A 453 2.60 25.69 5.03
N GLN A 454 2.12 26.92 5.17
CA GLN A 454 2.99 28.09 5.26
C GLN A 454 3.21 28.49 6.72
N ALA A 455 4.47 28.57 7.14
CA ALA A 455 4.83 28.95 8.50
C ALA A 455 4.47 30.42 8.77
N GLN A 456 3.49 30.67 9.64
CA GLN A 456 3.01 32.02 9.97
C GLN A 456 4.02 32.86 10.78
N ALA A 457 4.96 32.19 11.44
CA ALA A 457 6.01 32.79 12.25
C ALA A 457 7.29 31.94 12.15
N PRO A 458 8.44 32.40 12.68
CA PRO A 458 9.64 31.57 12.72
C PRO A 458 9.36 30.23 13.41
N ALA A 459 9.84 29.14 12.80
CA ALA A 459 9.44 27.78 13.17
C ALA A 459 10.65 26.84 13.32
N VAL A 460 10.46 25.73 14.04
CA VAL A 460 11.46 24.65 14.17
C VAL A 460 10.81 23.28 13.95
N GLY A 461 11.53 22.38 13.27
CA GLY A 461 11.12 21.00 13.09
C GLY A 461 11.60 20.11 14.23
N ILE A 462 10.73 19.23 14.71
CA ILE A 462 11.02 18.24 15.75
C ILE A 462 10.86 16.86 15.11
N SER A 463 11.97 16.11 15.05
CA SER A 463 11.98 14.77 14.44
C SER A 463 11.93 13.68 15.49
N TYR A 464 10.92 12.82 15.41
CA TYR A 464 10.75 11.67 16.28
C TYR A 464 10.16 10.48 15.49
N ARG A 465 10.19 9.28 16.09
CA ARG A 465 9.54 8.09 15.53
C ARG A 465 8.22 7.85 16.28
N PRO A 466 7.05 7.98 15.64
CA PRO A 466 5.77 7.72 16.29
C PRO A 466 5.68 6.27 16.76
N PRO A 467 4.94 5.97 17.85
CA PRO A 467 4.66 4.61 18.25
C PRO A 467 4.06 3.80 17.09
N ARG A 468 4.52 2.55 16.90
CA ARG A 468 4.05 1.61 15.86
C ARG A 468 4.36 2.00 14.40
N GLN A 469 5.08 3.10 14.14
CA GLN A 469 5.57 3.44 12.81
C GLN A 469 7.04 3.10 12.63
N LYS A 470 7.40 2.70 11.41
CA LYS A 470 8.79 2.39 11.05
C LYS A 470 9.61 3.64 10.75
N ILE A 471 8.96 4.68 10.22
CA ILE A 471 9.63 5.89 9.75
C ILE A 471 9.73 6.99 10.81
N ARG A 472 10.79 7.80 10.74
CA ARG A 472 10.84 9.09 11.46
C ARG A 472 9.99 10.13 10.74
N ILE A 473 9.25 10.93 11.50
CA ILE A 473 8.52 12.08 10.97
C ILE A 473 9.02 13.37 11.62
N THR A 474 8.85 14.48 10.92
CA THR A 474 9.13 15.83 11.42
C THR A 474 7.80 16.54 11.65
N VAL A 475 7.58 17.07 12.86
CA VAL A 475 6.50 18.01 13.14
C VAL A 475 7.11 19.39 13.23
N VAL A 476 6.68 20.32 12.38
CA VAL A 476 7.12 21.71 12.47
C VAL A 476 6.21 22.43 13.46
N VAL A 477 6.83 23.18 14.37
CA VAL A 477 6.15 23.95 15.42
C VAL A 477 6.55 25.41 15.37
N ASN A 478 5.61 26.29 15.69
CA ASN A 478 5.86 27.72 15.82
C ASN A 478 6.84 27.96 16.98
N ALA A 479 8.03 28.50 16.66
CA ALA A 479 9.07 28.73 17.65
C ALA A 479 8.69 29.86 18.62
N ALA A 480 7.94 30.86 18.16
CA ALA A 480 7.46 31.96 19.00
C ALA A 480 6.44 31.46 20.04
N GLU A 481 5.50 30.61 19.64
CA GLU A 481 4.55 29.99 20.57
C GLU A 481 5.24 29.08 21.58
N LEU A 482 6.22 28.28 21.13
CA LEU A 482 7.01 27.43 22.01
C LEU A 482 7.80 28.25 23.05
N LEU A 483 8.41 29.36 22.62
CA LEU A 483 9.13 30.27 23.52
C LEU A 483 8.18 31.02 24.47
N ALA A 484 6.95 31.30 24.08
CA ALA A 484 5.94 31.92 24.92
C ALA A 484 5.43 31.01 26.04
N GLN A 485 5.52 29.68 25.89
CA GLN A 485 5.19 28.75 26.96
C GLN A 485 6.17 28.86 28.14
N PRO A 486 5.68 28.78 29.39
CA PRO A 486 6.56 28.68 30.56
C PRO A 486 7.54 27.52 30.38
N GLY A 487 8.83 27.72 30.68
CA GLY A 487 9.88 26.72 30.43
C GLY A 487 9.53 25.32 30.97
N SER A 488 8.89 25.24 32.14
CA SER A 488 8.44 23.98 32.76
C SER A 488 7.30 23.26 32.05
N LYS A 489 6.58 23.93 31.13
CA LYS A 489 5.44 23.39 30.37
C LYS A 489 5.77 23.12 28.90
N ARG A 490 6.97 23.51 28.43
CA ARG A 490 7.36 23.38 27.02
C ARG A 490 7.41 21.92 26.55
N ASP A 491 7.81 20.98 27.40
CA ASP A 491 7.80 19.55 27.05
C ASP A 491 6.38 19.00 26.89
N LYS A 492 5.48 19.31 27.84
CA LYS A 492 4.06 18.95 27.74
C LYS A 492 3.37 19.58 26.53
N TRP A 493 3.66 20.84 26.24
CA TRP A 493 3.12 21.52 25.05
C TRP A 493 3.58 20.85 23.74
N LEU A 494 4.84 20.42 23.68
CA LEU A 494 5.35 19.64 22.55
C LEU A 494 4.65 18.28 22.43
N GLU A 495 4.37 17.60 23.54
CA GLU A 495 3.57 16.35 23.54
C GLU A 495 2.16 16.59 22.95
N ASP A 496 1.49 17.65 23.39
CA ASP A 496 0.14 18.00 22.94
C ASP A 496 0.10 18.31 21.43
N ILE A 497 1.05 19.10 20.92
CA ILE A 497 1.08 19.49 19.49
C ILE A 497 1.56 18.35 18.59
N THR A 498 2.54 17.57 19.04
CA THR A 498 3.00 16.41 18.27
C THR A 498 1.95 15.28 18.26
N GLY A 499 0.97 15.32 19.17
CA GLY A 499 -0.07 14.30 19.30
C GLY A 499 0.44 12.99 19.88
N VAL A 500 1.60 13.01 20.54
CA VAL A 500 2.26 11.83 21.11
C VAL A 500 2.23 11.92 22.62
N ASN A 501 1.45 11.06 23.24
CA ASN A 501 1.49 10.88 24.70
C ASN A 501 2.90 10.40 25.11
N ASN A 502 3.56 11.12 26.02
CA ASN A 502 4.92 10.86 26.51
C ASN A 502 6.00 10.88 25.40
N LEU A 503 6.12 11.99 24.67
CA LEU A 503 7.25 12.24 23.77
C LEU A 503 8.56 12.12 24.56
N LYS A 504 9.33 11.05 24.31
CA LYS A 504 10.56 10.72 25.05
C LYS A 504 11.71 11.67 24.66
N LEU A 505 11.65 12.91 25.12
CA LEU A 505 12.75 13.87 25.00
C LEU A 505 13.87 13.51 25.99
N PRO A 506 15.16 13.51 25.57
CA PRO A 506 16.28 13.32 26.48
C PRO A 506 16.26 14.33 27.64
N ALA A 507 16.66 13.91 28.85
CA ALA A 507 16.63 14.78 30.03
C ALA A 507 17.44 16.07 29.85
N GLN A 508 18.55 16.02 29.11
CA GLN A 508 19.34 17.20 28.76
C GLN A 508 18.57 18.17 27.85
N VAL A 509 17.83 17.66 26.86
CA VAL A 509 17.00 18.48 25.97
C VAL A 509 15.90 19.17 26.77
N LYS A 510 15.23 18.44 27.70
CA LYS A 510 14.22 19.04 28.59
C LYS A 510 14.78 20.18 29.46
N ARG A 511 16.02 20.06 29.95
CA ARG A 511 16.71 21.12 30.71
C ARG A 511 17.02 22.32 29.82
N ASN A 512 17.69 22.10 28.69
CA ASN A 512 18.09 23.17 27.78
C ASN A 512 16.87 23.92 27.20
N LEU A 513 15.76 23.21 26.94
CA LEU A 513 14.51 23.82 26.48
C LEU A 513 13.90 24.79 27.50
N LYS A 514 14.14 24.61 28.81
CA LYS A 514 13.66 25.55 29.84
C LYS A 514 14.40 26.88 29.80
N GLU A 515 15.66 26.85 29.39
CA GLU A 515 16.58 28.00 29.42
C GLU A 515 16.59 28.78 28.10
N ALA A 516 16.21 28.15 26.99
CA ALA A 516 16.19 28.79 25.67
C ALA A 516 15.28 30.03 25.62
N SER A 517 15.81 31.13 25.10
CA SER A 517 15.13 32.44 25.02
C SER A 517 15.03 32.99 23.58
N SER A 518 15.75 32.38 22.64
CA SER A 518 15.79 32.78 21.23
C SER A 518 15.70 31.59 20.29
N LEU A 519 15.40 31.82 19.00
CA LEU A 519 15.36 30.77 17.98
C LEU A 519 16.70 30.01 17.83
N PRO A 520 17.88 30.66 17.81
CA PRO A 520 19.15 29.94 17.78
C PRO A 520 19.39 29.07 19.02
N GLU A 521 19.07 29.58 20.21
CA GLU A 521 19.16 28.82 21.46
C GLU A 521 18.19 27.63 21.49
N LEU A 522 16.99 27.81 20.93
CA LEU A 522 16.00 26.74 20.79
C LEU A 522 16.50 25.62 19.87
N CYS A 523 17.09 25.97 18.72
CA CYS A 523 17.72 25.01 17.81
C CYS A 523 18.85 24.24 18.50
N GLN A 524 19.70 24.95 19.26
CA GLN A 524 20.78 24.34 20.05
C GLN A 524 20.24 23.43 21.17
N ALA A 525 19.17 23.85 21.85
CA ALA A 525 18.55 23.11 22.94
C ALA A 525 17.95 21.77 22.47
N LEU A 526 17.33 21.74 21.29
CA LEU A 526 16.74 20.55 20.70
C LEU A 526 17.79 19.50 20.28
N GLY A 527 18.99 19.93 19.92
CA GLY A 527 20.12 19.04 19.60
C GLY A 527 19.77 17.98 18.56
N ARG A 528 19.90 16.69 18.91
CA ARG A 528 19.56 15.56 18.01
C ARG A 528 18.06 15.40 17.72
N THR A 529 17.20 16.09 18.47
CA THR A 529 15.75 16.11 18.26
C THR A 529 15.34 17.15 17.21
N LEU A 530 16.20 18.15 16.96
CA LEU A 530 15.99 19.11 15.89
C LEU A 530 15.99 18.38 14.55
N SER A 531 15.02 18.72 13.71
CA SER A 531 14.94 18.15 12.38
C SER A 531 16.14 18.55 11.53
N PRO A 532 16.75 17.60 10.79
CA PRO A 532 17.82 17.94 9.84
C PRO A 532 17.33 18.87 8.72
N HIS A 533 16.02 18.97 8.50
CA HIS A 533 15.40 19.86 7.51
C HIS A 533 15.24 21.30 8.01
N THR A 534 15.38 21.55 9.32
CA THR A 534 15.29 22.89 9.91
C THR A 534 16.52 23.20 10.78
N PRO A 535 17.76 23.06 10.25
CA PRO A 535 18.97 23.08 11.08
C PRO A 535 19.25 24.44 11.74
N ARG A 536 18.65 25.52 11.21
CA ARG A 536 18.76 26.89 11.74
C ARG A 536 17.38 27.49 12.08
N GLY A 537 16.34 26.65 12.14
CA GLY A 537 14.95 27.10 12.11
C GLY A 537 14.54 27.61 10.72
N LEU A 538 13.25 27.92 10.59
CA LEU A 538 12.62 28.42 9.37
C LEU A 538 12.15 29.85 9.59
N ALA A 539 12.20 30.68 8.54
CA ALA A 539 11.64 32.01 8.55
C ALA A 539 10.11 31.98 8.46
N ALA A 540 9.44 33.08 8.82
CA ALA A 540 8.03 33.26 8.48
C ALA A 540 7.85 33.23 6.95
N GLY A 541 6.71 32.72 6.49
CA GLY A 541 6.38 32.52 5.09
C GLY A 541 6.97 31.26 4.45
N SER A 542 7.81 30.49 5.16
CA SER A 542 8.43 29.28 4.61
C SER A 542 7.39 28.16 4.44
N LEU A 543 7.47 27.43 3.33
CA LEU A 543 6.68 26.21 3.12
C LEU A 543 7.23 25.06 3.96
N VAL A 544 6.34 24.33 4.62
CA VAL A 544 6.68 23.22 5.52
C VAL A 544 5.84 21.99 5.24
N LEU A 545 6.45 20.82 5.36
CA LEU A 545 5.74 19.56 5.28
C LEU A 545 5.24 19.17 6.67
N GLN A 546 3.93 19.24 6.89
CA GLN A 546 3.31 18.97 8.17
C GLN A 546 2.56 17.63 8.16
N PRO A 547 2.80 16.72 9.12
CA PRO A 547 2.06 15.46 9.17
C PRO A 547 0.63 15.71 9.62
N THR A 548 -0.32 15.08 8.92
CA THR A 548 -1.75 15.08 9.27
C THR A 548 -2.00 14.42 10.63
N ALA A 549 -3.15 14.71 11.22
CA ALA A 549 -3.53 14.12 12.51
C ALA A 549 -3.66 12.59 12.44
N GLU A 550 -4.06 12.03 11.29
CA GLU A 550 -4.10 10.58 11.03
C GLU A 550 -2.68 9.98 11.06
N ARG A 551 -1.72 10.63 10.40
CA ARG A 551 -0.30 10.24 10.41
C ARG A 551 0.34 10.32 11.79
N ARG A 552 -0.05 11.29 12.63
CA ARG A 552 0.44 11.39 14.01
C ARG A 552 -0.07 10.24 14.91
N ARG A 553 -1.25 9.68 14.60
CA ARG A 553 -1.97 8.70 15.44
C ARG A 553 -1.79 7.21 15.09
N SER A 554 -1.01 6.86 14.07
CA SER A 554 -0.60 5.48 13.69
C SER A 554 -1.60 4.59 12.92
N GLY A 555 -2.62 5.13 12.26
CA GLY A 555 -3.74 4.32 11.72
C GLY A 555 -3.59 3.76 10.28
N SER A 556 -2.77 4.36 9.41
CA SER A 556 -2.65 3.92 8.01
C SER A 556 -1.58 2.85 7.88
N HIS A 557 -1.95 1.63 7.46
CA HIS A 557 -1.01 0.54 7.19
C HIS A 557 -1.24 -0.06 5.81
N TYR A 558 -0.17 -0.18 5.02
CA TYR A 558 -0.20 -0.96 3.79
C TYR A 558 -0.45 -2.43 4.11
N THR A 559 -1.35 -3.08 3.35
CA THR A 559 -1.68 -4.49 3.55
C THR A 559 -0.70 -5.37 2.78
N PRO A 560 0.17 -6.15 3.45
CA PRO A 560 1.20 -6.94 2.78
C PRO A 560 0.59 -8.10 1.99
N ARG A 561 1.32 -8.55 0.96
CA ARG A 561 0.89 -9.61 0.02
C ARG A 561 0.46 -10.91 0.69
N VAL A 562 1.17 -11.32 1.75
CA VAL A 562 0.86 -12.50 2.57
C VAL A 562 -0.55 -12.45 3.19
N LEU A 563 -1.17 -11.27 3.26
CA LEU A 563 -2.57 -11.09 3.62
C LEU A 563 -3.47 -10.93 2.40
N THR A 564 -3.12 -10.10 1.42
CA THR A 564 -4.02 -9.78 0.30
C THR A 564 -4.34 -11.00 -0.55
N ASP A 565 -3.33 -11.79 -0.95
CA ASP A 565 -3.49 -12.96 -1.84
C ASP A 565 -4.46 -14.01 -1.27
N PRO A 566 -4.27 -14.54 -0.04
CA PRO A 566 -5.19 -15.57 0.48
C PRO A 566 -6.58 -15.01 0.77
N ILE A 567 -6.70 -13.73 1.13
CA ILE A 567 -8.01 -13.11 1.40
C ILE A 567 -8.78 -12.91 0.10
N ALA A 568 -8.13 -12.42 -0.95
CA ALA A 568 -8.73 -12.28 -2.27
C ALA A 568 -9.18 -13.64 -2.80
N ALA A 569 -8.30 -14.65 -2.83
CA ALA A 569 -8.64 -15.99 -3.30
C ALA A 569 -9.84 -16.61 -2.56
N GLU A 570 -9.88 -16.46 -1.24
CA GLU A 570 -10.98 -16.97 -0.42
C GLU A 570 -12.30 -16.20 -0.64
N ALA A 571 -12.24 -14.91 -1.01
CA ALA A 571 -13.41 -14.11 -1.39
C ALA A 571 -14.07 -14.64 -2.67
N PHE A 572 -13.28 -15.17 -3.62
CA PHE A 572 -13.77 -15.75 -4.88
C PHE A 572 -14.24 -17.21 -4.75
N ARG A 573 -13.98 -17.89 -3.63
CA ARG A 573 -14.34 -19.31 -3.49
C ARG A 573 -15.79 -19.62 -3.86
N PRO A 574 -16.81 -18.90 -3.36
CA PRO A 574 -18.20 -19.23 -3.69
C PRO A 574 -18.53 -19.07 -5.18
N TRP A 575 -17.87 -18.15 -5.88
CA TRP A 575 -18.01 -17.97 -7.32
C TRP A 575 -17.31 -19.09 -8.10
N LEU A 576 -16.08 -19.45 -7.72
CA LEU A 576 -15.37 -20.57 -8.34
C LEU A 576 -16.08 -21.90 -8.16
N GLU A 577 -16.64 -22.16 -6.96
CA GLU A 577 -17.46 -23.35 -6.71
C GLU A 577 -18.68 -23.40 -7.63
N HIS A 578 -19.31 -22.25 -7.91
CA HIS A 578 -20.43 -22.15 -8.85
C HIS A 578 -19.99 -22.46 -10.29
N CYS A 579 -18.77 -22.07 -10.67
CA CYS A 579 -18.15 -22.40 -11.97
C CYS A 579 -17.53 -23.81 -12.02
N ASN A 580 -17.78 -24.68 -11.03
CA ASN A 580 -17.15 -26.00 -10.90
C ASN A 580 -15.61 -25.97 -10.93
N GLY A 581 -15.00 -24.86 -10.50
CA GLY A 581 -13.56 -24.63 -10.51
C GLY A 581 -12.95 -24.33 -11.88
N LYS A 582 -13.74 -24.28 -12.96
CA LYS A 582 -13.26 -24.07 -14.34
C LYS A 582 -14.05 -22.95 -15.02
N PRO A 583 -13.84 -21.68 -14.63
CA PRO A 583 -14.53 -20.56 -15.26
C PRO A 583 -14.12 -20.41 -16.74
N THR A 584 -15.04 -19.90 -17.56
CA THR A 584 -14.74 -19.48 -18.94
C THR A 584 -14.12 -18.09 -18.96
N ALA A 585 -13.49 -17.71 -20.08
CA ALA A 585 -12.89 -16.37 -20.22
C ALA A 585 -13.93 -15.25 -20.02
N ASP A 586 -15.12 -15.40 -20.60
CA ASP A 586 -16.22 -14.45 -20.46
C ASP A 586 -16.73 -14.34 -19.02
N GLN A 587 -16.79 -15.47 -18.30
CA GLN A 587 -17.20 -15.47 -16.89
C GLN A 587 -16.21 -14.70 -16.02
N VAL A 588 -14.90 -14.82 -16.28
CA VAL A 588 -13.87 -14.06 -15.57
C VAL A 588 -14.00 -12.56 -15.88
N LEU A 589 -14.11 -12.20 -17.17
CA LEU A 589 -14.15 -10.80 -17.61
C LEU A 589 -15.47 -10.08 -17.29
N ALA A 590 -16.53 -10.81 -16.97
CA ALA A 590 -17.80 -10.25 -16.52
C ALA A 590 -17.81 -9.84 -15.04
N LEU A 591 -16.83 -10.31 -14.24
CA LEU A 591 -16.79 -10.03 -12.80
C LEU A 591 -16.64 -8.53 -12.52
N LYS A 592 -17.36 -8.04 -11.50
CA LYS A 592 -17.23 -6.68 -10.96
C LYS A 592 -16.75 -6.75 -9.52
N VAL A 593 -15.48 -6.41 -9.31
CA VAL A 593 -14.79 -6.52 -8.03
C VAL A 593 -14.42 -5.14 -7.52
N CYS A 594 -14.77 -4.83 -6.28
CA CYS A 594 -14.47 -3.52 -5.69
C CYS A 594 -13.64 -3.61 -4.41
N ASP A 595 -12.69 -2.69 -4.26
CA ASP A 595 -12.14 -2.31 -2.96
C ASP A 595 -12.70 -0.94 -2.51
N PRO A 596 -13.49 -0.87 -1.43
CA PRO A 596 -14.20 0.36 -1.03
C PRO A 596 -13.30 1.35 -0.28
N ALA A 597 -12.06 0.97 0.05
CA ALA A 597 -11.07 1.79 0.74
C ALA A 597 -9.67 1.34 0.28
N MET A 598 -9.43 1.48 -1.02
CA MET A 598 -8.36 0.76 -1.73
C MET A 598 -6.94 1.13 -1.29
N GLY A 599 -6.75 2.30 -0.67
CA GLY A 599 -5.42 2.81 -0.39
C GLY A 599 -4.59 2.85 -1.67
N SER A 600 -3.36 2.33 -1.62
CA SER A 600 -2.49 2.21 -2.80
C SER A 600 -2.83 1.03 -3.73
N GLY A 601 -3.97 0.36 -3.55
CA GLY A 601 -4.45 -0.67 -4.49
C GLY A 601 -3.91 -2.08 -4.25
N ALA A 602 -3.41 -2.41 -3.05
CA ALA A 602 -2.82 -3.72 -2.74
C ALA A 602 -3.75 -4.92 -3.05
N PHE A 603 -5.02 -4.82 -2.64
CA PHE A 603 -6.02 -5.85 -2.94
C PHE A 603 -6.42 -5.89 -4.42
N LEU A 604 -6.42 -4.73 -5.10
CA LEU A 604 -6.69 -4.66 -6.53
C LEU A 604 -5.57 -5.35 -7.32
N VAL A 605 -4.31 -5.13 -6.97
CA VAL A 605 -3.14 -5.81 -7.55
C VAL A 605 -3.21 -7.33 -7.31
N ALA A 606 -3.48 -7.75 -6.07
CA ALA A 606 -3.61 -9.16 -5.73
C ALA A 606 -4.74 -9.84 -6.53
N THR A 607 -5.89 -9.17 -6.62
CA THR A 607 -7.04 -9.68 -7.38
C THR A 607 -6.78 -9.68 -8.88
N CYS A 608 -6.09 -8.67 -9.41
CA CYS A 608 -5.68 -8.60 -10.80
C CYS A 608 -4.88 -9.83 -11.20
N ARG A 609 -3.86 -10.17 -10.40
CA ARG A 609 -3.01 -11.36 -10.63
C ARG A 609 -3.82 -12.65 -10.51
N TYR A 610 -4.68 -12.74 -9.50
CA TYR A 610 -5.52 -13.91 -9.26
C TYR A 610 -6.47 -14.20 -10.43
N LEU A 611 -7.24 -13.21 -10.88
CA LEU A 611 -8.17 -13.36 -11.98
C LEU A 611 -7.47 -13.52 -13.33
N ALA A 612 -6.32 -12.85 -13.54
CA ALA A 612 -5.53 -13.03 -14.76
C ALA A 612 -5.04 -14.47 -14.91
N GLY A 613 -4.62 -15.13 -13.82
CA GLY A 613 -4.26 -16.55 -13.85
C GLY A 613 -5.41 -17.45 -14.28
N HIS A 614 -6.63 -17.19 -13.79
CA HIS A 614 -7.83 -17.91 -14.23
C HIS A 614 -8.22 -17.60 -15.68
N LEU A 615 -8.01 -16.37 -16.13
CA LEU A 615 -8.26 -15.97 -17.52
C LEU A 615 -7.32 -16.68 -18.50
N VAL A 616 -6.03 -16.73 -18.19
CA VAL A 616 -5.04 -17.48 -18.98
C VAL A 616 -5.40 -18.96 -19.01
N ALA A 617 -5.74 -19.56 -17.87
CA ALA A 617 -6.16 -20.96 -17.81
C ALA A 617 -7.43 -21.24 -18.63
N ALA A 618 -8.36 -20.27 -18.72
CA ALA A 618 -9.52 -20.38 -19.58
C ALA A 618 -9.15 -20.32 -21.07
N TRP A 619 -8.29 -19.38 -21.49
CA TRP A 619 -7.80 -19.30 -22.86
C TRP A 619 -7.01 -20.52 -23.31
N GLU A 620 -6.21 -21.12 -22.43
CA GLU A 620 -5.48 -22.35 -22.73
C GLU A 620 -6.43 -23.53 -23.01
N ARG A 621 -7.63 -23.53 -22.41
CA ARG A 621 -8.66 -24.54 -22.65
C ARG A 621 -9.54 -24.25 -23.86
N GLU A 622 -9.90 -22.98 -24.07
CA GLU A 622 -10.94 -22.55 -25.01
C GLU A 622 -10.38 -22.00 -26.33
N GLY A 623 -9.09 -21.66 -26.35
CA GLY A 623 -8.44 -20.88 -27.39
C GLY A 623 -8.20 -19.44 -26.94
N PHE A 624 -7.10 -18.86 -27.41
CA PHE A 624 -6.84 -17.43 -27.24
C PHE A 624 -7.80 -16.60 -28.10
N PRO A 625 -8.17 -15.38 -27.67
CA PRO A 625 -9.03 -14.52 -28.47
C PRO A 625 -8.34 -14.15 -29.80
N ASP A 626 -9.10 -14.01 -30.89
CA ASP A 626 -8.58 -13.74 -32.24
C ASP A 626 -7.65 -12.51 -32.32
N GLU A 627 -7.86 -11.57 -31.41
CA GLU A 627 -7.14 -10.31 -31.32
C GLU A 627 -5.83 -10.40 -30.52
N PHE A 628 -5.56 -11.56 -29.91
CA PHE A 628 -4.33 -11.81 -29.18
C PHE A 628 -3.17 -12.03 -30.16
N ASP A 629 -2.20 -11.12 -30.12
CA ASP A 629 -0.93 -11.28 -30.82
C ASP A 629 0.02 -12.12 -29.95
N GLU A 630 0.49 -13.25 -30.49
CA GLU A 630 1.46 -14.15 -29.86
C GLU A 630 2.79 -13.45 -29.49
N SER A 631 3.06 -12.25 -30.04
CA SER A 631 4.21 -11.43 -29.68
C SER A 631 4.10 -10.75 -28.31
N TYR A 632 2.92 -10.76 -27.68
CA TYR A 632 2.70 -10.25 -26.34
C TYR A 632 2.80 -11.35 -25.28
N ASP A 633 3.24 -10.97 -24.08
CA ASP A 633 3.15 -11.84 -22.91
C ASP A 633 1.68 -12.05 -22.52
N LYS A 634 1.25 -13.32 -22.51
CA LYS A 634 -0.14 -13.72 -22.21
C LYS A 634 -0.61 -13.30 -20.82
N ASP A 635 0.28 -13.34 -19.82
CA ASP A 635 -0.02 -12.96 -18.44
C ASP A 635 -0.21 -11.44 -18.34
N ILE A 636 0.66 -10.66 -18.99
CA ILE A 636 0.53 -9.20 -19.06
C ILE A 636 -0.78 -8.83 -19.76
N TYR A 637 -1.09 -9.46 -20.90
CA TYR A 637 -2.33 -9.21 -21.64
C TYR A 637 -3.58 -9.53 -20.81
N ALA A 638 -3.59 -10.69 -20.13
CA ALA A 638 -4.68 -11.05 -19.22
C ALA A 638 -4.86 -10.03 -18.08
N ARG A 639 -3.76 -9.58 -17.45
CA ARG A 639 -3.82 -8.57 -16.38
C ARG A 639 -4.38 -7.25 -16.88
N ARG A 640 -4.04 -6.81 -18.10
CA ARG A 640 -4.59 -5.60 -18.71
C ARG A 640 -6.11 -5.68 -18.83
N LEU A 641 -6.63 -6.77 -19.41
CA LEU A 641 -8.07 -6.95 -19.57
C LEU A 641 -8.80 -7.01 -18.23
N VAL A 642 -8.25 -7.73 -17.24
CA VAL A 642 -8.82 -7.81 -15.89
C VAL A 642 -8.83 -6.43 -15.22
N ALA A 643 -7.73 -5.69 -15.28
CA ALA A 643 -7.63 -4.37 -14.67
C ALA A 643 -8.65 -3.37 -15.24
N GLN A 644 -8.93 -3.44 -16.55
CA GLN A 644 -9.89 -2.54 -17.20
C GLN A 644 -11.34 -2.96 -16.99
N ARG A 645 -11.65 -4.26 -17.08
CA ARG A 645 -13.04 -4.73 -17.10
C ARG A 645 -13.59 -5.11 -15.73
N CYS A 646 -12.72 -5.54 -14.82
CA CYS A 646 -13.16 -6.23 -13.60
C CYS A 646 -12.95 -5.42 -12.31
N LEU A 647 -11.94 -4.55 -12.25
CA LEU A 647 -11.48 -3.97 -10.99
C LEU A 647 -11.98 -2.55 -10.79
N TYR A 648 -12.56 -2.30 -9.61
CA TYR A 648 -13.09 -1.02 -9.16
C TYR A 648 -12.50 -0.67 -7.80
N GLY A 649 -12.33 0.62 -7.53
CA GLY A 649 -11.73 1.06 -6.28
C GLY A 649 -12.15 2.47 -5.89
N VAL A 650 -12.35 2.67 -4.59
CA VAL A 650 -12.70 3.98 -4.04
C VAL A 650 -11.78 4.31 -2.87
N ASP A 651 -11.31 5.56 -2.81
CA ASP A 651 -10.60 6.08 -1.64
C ASP A 651 -10.93 7.56 -1.42
N LYS A 652 -11.01 7.99 -0.15
CA LYS A 652 -11.24 9.40 0.21
C LYS A 652 -10.06 10.28 -0.18
N ASN A 653 -8.85 9.72 -0.22
CA ASN A 653 -7.63 10.45 -0.47
C ASN A 653 -7.28 10.39 -1.98
N PRO A 654 -7.28 11.51 -2.70
CA PRO A 654 -6.94 11.52 -4.14
C PRO A 654 -5.53 10.96 -4.42
N PHE A 655 -4.59 11.12 -3.49
CA PHE A 655 -3.25 10.55 -3.64
C PHE A 655 -3.25 9.02 -3.56
N ALA A 656 -4.10 8.43 -2.72
CA ALA A 656 -4.25 6.98 -2.66
C ALA A 656 -4.79 6.43 -3.99
N VAL A 657 -5.76 7.12 -4.60
CA VAL A 657 -6.29 6.78 -5.93
C VAL A 657 -5.17 6.78 -6.98
N ASN A 658 -4.36 7.83 -7.05
CA ASN A 658 -3.26 7.92 -8.01
C ASN A 658 -2.17 6.86 -7.78
N LEU A 659 -1.93 6.49 -6.52
CA LEU A 659 -1.06 5.38 -6.17
C LEU A 659 -1.62 4.01 -6.58
N ALA A 660 -2.93 3.81 -6.47
CA ALA A 660 -3.59 2.60 -6.95
C ALA A 660 -3.50 2.48 -8.48
N LYS A 661 -3.71 3.58 -9.22
CA LYS A 661 -3.50 3.64 -10.67
C LYS A 661 -2.07 3.22 -11.05
N LEU A 662 -1.08 3.85 -10.42
CA LEU A 662 0.34 3.54 -10.63
C LEU A 662 0.65 2.07 -10.34
N SER A 663 0.14 1.53 -9.22
CA SER A 663 0.38 0.14 -8.83
C SER A 663 -0.18 -0.84 -9.87
N LEU A 664 -1.37 -0.58 -10.42
CA LEU A 664 -1.92 -1.39 -11.50
C LEU A 664 -1.16 -1.22 -12.82
N TRP A 665 -0.68 -0.02 -13.14
CA TRP A 665 0.15 0.19 -14.33
C TRP A 665 1.46 -0.58 -14.26
N LEU A 666 2.14 -0.62 -13.11
CA LEU A 666 3.35 -1.43 -12.91
C LEU A 666 3.08 -2.93 -13.11
N VAL A 667 1.91 -3.42 -12.69
CA VAL A 667 1.51 -4.84 -12.86
C VAL A 667 1.08 -5.19 -14.29
N THR A 668 0.63 -4.18 -15.06
CA THR A 668 0.08 -4.32 -16.42
C THR A 668 1.00 -3.74 -17.50
N LEU A 669 2.24 -3.42 -17.13
CA LEU A 669 3.16 -2.65 -17.94
C LEU A 669 3.66 -3.44 -19.15
N SER A 670 3.73 -2.79 -20.32
CA SER A 670 4.19 -3.39 -21.58
C SER A 670 5.16 -2.46 -22.31
N LYS A 671 6.08 -3.04 -23.08
CA LYS A 671 7.02 -2.30 -23.95
C LYS A 671 6.31 -1.63 -25.14
N LYS A 672 5.24 -2.26 -25.63
CA LYS A 672 4.62 -1.93 -26.92
C LYS A 672 3.25 -1.24 -26.78
N LEU A 673 2.65 -1.23 -25.59
CA LEU A 673 1.26 -0.79 -25.38
C LEU A 673 1.21 0.40 -24.41
N PRO A 674 0.23 1.30 -24.56
CA PRO A 674 0.03 2.43 -23.65
C PRO A 674 -0.47 1.95 -22.28
N PHE A 675 -0.62 2.88 -21.33
CA PHE A 675 -1.16 2.55 -20.02
C PHE A 675 -2.59 2.04 -20.09
N THR A 676 -2.87 1.10 -19.20
CA THR A 676 -4.20 0.55 -18.97
C THR A 676 -5.15 1.67 -18.49
N PHE A 677 -6.24 1.93 -19.21
CA PHE A 677 -7.20 2.97 -18.82
C PHE A 677 -8.07 2.50 -17.64
N VAL A 678 -7.90 3.12 -16.46
CA VAL A 678 -8.60 2.73 -15.22
C VAL A 678 -9.37 3.89 -14.56
N ASP A 679 -9.40 5.08 -15.17
CA ASP A 679 -10.00 6.30 -14.59
C ASP A 679 -11.52 6.23 -14.44
N HIS A 680 -12.18 5.38 -15.23
CA HIS A 680 -13.61 5.10 -15.07
C HIS A 680 -13.91 4.26 -13.82
N ALA A 681 -12.95 3.47 -13.32
CA ALA A 681 -13.16 2.47 -12.28
C ALA A 681 -12.49 2.78 -10.94
N LEU A 682 -11.43 3.58 -10.92
CA LEU A 682 -10.77 4.06 -9.70
C LEU A 682 -11.16 5.51 -9.41
N LYS A 683 -11.88 5.73 -8.31
CA LYS A 683 -12.49 7.03 -8.01
C LYS A 683 -12.12 7.58 -6.63
N CYS A 684 -12.12 8.90 -6.52
CA CYS A 684 -11.94 9.61 -5.26
C CYS A 684 -13.30 9.97 -4.64
N GLY A 685 -13.53 9.63 -3.37
CA GLY A 685 -14.74 10.00 -2.64
C GLY A 685 -14.89 9.26 -1.30
N ASP A 686 -15.84 9.70 -0.48
CA ASP A 686 -16.20 9.01 0.76
C ASP A 686 -17.20 7.87 0.48
N SER A 687 -16.70 6.64 0.46
CA SER A 687 -17.49 5.41 0.23
C SER A 687 -18.71 5.24 1.14
N LEU A 688 -18.76 5.91 2.30
CA LEU A 688 -19.85 5.85 3.26
C LEU A 688 -20.78 7.07 3.21
N VAL A 689 -20.53 8.06 2.35
CA VAL A 689 -21.37 9.26 2.23
C VAL A 689 -21.82 9.45 0.79
N GLY A 690 -23.09 9.26 0.53
CA GLY A 690 -23.71 9.47 -0.78
C GLY A 690 -25.13 8.90 -0.82
N HIS A 691 -25.83 9.21 -1.90
CA HIS A 691 -27.19 8.74 -2.19
C HIS A 691 -27.21 7.88 -3.46
N SER A 692 -28.10 6.90 -3.49
CA SER A 692 -28.45 6.14 -4.70
C SER A 692 -29.20 7.02 -5.70
N VAL A 693 -29.18 6.65 -6.98
CA VAL A 693 -29.93 7.38 -8.02
C VAL A 693 -31.43 7.36 -7.70
N LYS A 694 -31.94 6.25 -7.19
CA LYS A 694 -33.34 6.12 -6.77
C LYS A 694 -33.74 7.11 -5.67
N GLU A 695 -32.87 7.32 -4.69
CA GLU A 695 -33.12 8.30 -3.62
C GLU A 695 -33.11 9.74 -4.15
N ILE A 696 -32.19 10.05 -5.06
CA ILE A 696 -32.10 11.36 -5.72
C ILE A 696 -33.36 11.61 -6.57
N GLN A 697 -33.78 10.63 -7.37
CA GLN A 697 -35.01 10.69 -8.16
C GLN A 697 -36.24 10.94 -7.28
N THR A 698 -36.41 10.16 -6.21
CA THR A 698 -37.53 10.34 -5.28
C THR A 698 -37.54 11.74 -4.67
N ALA A 699 -36.38 12.28 -4.30
CA ALA A 699 -36.26 13.61 -3.71
C ALA A 699 -36.53 14.73 -4.71
N THR A 700 -36.06 14.58 -5.95
CA THR A 700 -36.19 15.58 -7.02
C THR A 700 -37.59 15.61 -7.62
N GLU A 701 -38.28 14.47 -7.69
CA GLU A 701 -39.71 14.39 -8.02
C GLU A 701 -40.57 15.15 -6.99
N ALA A 702 -40.24 15.05 -5.71
CA ALA A 702 -40.98 15.73 -4.63
C ALA A 702 -40.93 17.26 -4.72
N VAL A 703 -39.93 17.82 -5.40
CA VAL A 703 -39.79 19.26 -5.68
C VAL A 703 -40.01 19.63 -7.16
N GLN A 704 -40.55 18.69 -7.96
CA GLN A 704 -40.95 18.90 -9.36
C GLN A 704 -39.83 19.38 -10.30
N LEU A 705 -38.61 18.84 -10.16
CA LEU A 705 -37.47 19.18 -11.02
C LEU A 705 -37.52 18.42 -12.37
N ALA A 706 -38.49 18.76 -13.22
CA ALA A 706 -38.76 18.03 -14.47
C ALA A 706 -37.60 18.01 -15.49
N PHE A 707 -36.64 18.95 -15.41
CA PHE A 707 -35.47 18.93 -16.30
C PHE A 707 -34.53 17.74 -16.03
N LEU A 708 -34.56 17.17 -14.83
CA LEU A 708 -33.77 15.98 -14.47
C LEU A 708 -34.33 14.69 -15.08
N ASP A 709 -35.58 14.69 -15.57
CA ASP A 709 -36.19 13.51 -16.21
C ASP A 709 -35.42 13.05 -17.45
N GLN A 710 -34.84 14.00 -18.21
CA GLN A 710 -33.98 13.67 -19.35
C GLN A 710 -32.67 13.01 -18.91
N GLN A 711 -32.08 13.49 -17.82
CA GLN A 711 -30.85 12.92 -17.26
C GLN A 711 -31.09 11.54 -16.63
N ASN A 712 -32.28 11.30 -16.06
CA ASN A 712 -32.68 9.98 -15.58
C ASN A 712 -32.70 8.93 -16.70
N ARG A 713 -33.19 9.28 -17.89
CA ARG A 713 -33.13 8.38 -19.06
C ARG A 713 -31.71 8.22 -19.61
N ALA A 714 -30.90 9.26 -19.50
CA ALA A 714 -29.49 9.20 -19.89
C ALA A 714 -28.71 8.23 -18.99
N TYR A 715 -29.00 8.22 -17.68
CA TYR A 715 -28.36 7.33 -16.70
C TYR A 715 -28.47 5.84 -17.07
N GLU A 716 -29.67 5.36 -17.43
CA GLU A 716 -29.89 3.96 -17.81
C GLU A 716 -29.05 3.57 -19.04
N ARG A 717 -28.99 4.47 -20.03
CA ARG A 717 -28.19 4.27 -21.25
C ARG A 717 -26.69 4.30 -20.97
N MET A 718 -26.25 5.17 -20.07
CA MET A 718 -24.83 5.30 -19.68
C MET A 718 -24.26 3.98 -19.15
N GLY A 719 -25.04 3.18 -18.42
CA GLY A 719 -24.55 1.89 -17.91
C GLY A 719 -24.27 0.86 -19.00
N ILE A 720 -24.99 0.89 -20.12
CA ILE A 720 -24.73 0.04 -21.29
C ILE A 720 -23.53 0.61 -22.06
N ASP A 721 -23.60 1.89 -22.41
CA ASP A 721 -22.56 2.57 -23.19
C ASP A 721 -21.19 2.44 -22.51
N ARG A 722 -21.13 2.52 -21.17
CA ARG A 722 -19.88 2.36 -20.40
C ARG A 722 -19.36 0.93 -20.41
N ARG A 723 -20.21 -0.09 -20.36
CA ARG A 723 -19.73 -1.49 -20.46
C ARG A 723 -19.12 -1.77 -21.81
N GLU A 724 -19.72 -1.28 -22.89
CA GLU A 724 -19.20 -1.49 -24.24
C GLU A 724 -17.95 -0.64 -24.50
N SER A 725 -17.99 0.66 -24.18
CA SER A 725 -16.92 1.61 -24.52
C SER A 725 -15.61 1.38 -23.77
N PHE A 726 -15.68 0.84 -22.54
CA PHE A 726 -14.48 0.59 -21.72
C PHE A 726 -14.09 -0.89 -21.66
N ALA A 727 -14.79 -1.78 -22.39
CA ALA A 727 -14.38 -3.18 -22.52
C ALA A 727 -13.17 -3.35 -23.46
N GLU A 728 -13.08 -2.61 -24.56
CA GLU A 728 -11.95 -2.72 -25.50
C GLU A 728 -10.60 -2.46 -24.79
N ASP A 729 -9.53 -3.20 -25.08
CA ASP A 729 -8.20 -2.89 -24.53
C ASP A 729 -7.65 -1.59 -25.14
N SER A 730 -7.03 -0.72 -24.34
CA SER A 730 -6.33 0.46 -24.85
C SER A 730 -5.02 0.02 -25.54
N ARG A 731 -5.10 -0.31 -26.83
CA ARG A 731 -3.97 -0.81 -27.63
C ARG A 731 -3.15 0.31 -28.28
N ASP A 732 -3.75 1.46 -28.48
CA ASP A 732 -3.13 2.67 -29.01
C ASP A 732 -3.65 3.93 -28.30
N ASP A 733 -3.00 5.04 -28.59
CA ASP A 733 -3.26 6.35 -27.98
C ASP A 733 -4.65 6.88 -28.36
N ALA A 734 -5.09 6.64 -29.60
CA ALA A 734 -6.39 7.08 -30.08
C ALA A 734 -7.55 6.42 -29.31
N ILE A 735 -7.42 5.15 -28.92
CA ILE A 735 -8.40 4.46 -28.07
C ILE A 735 -8.40 5.06 -26.65
N TYR A 736 -7.22 5.36 -26.10
CA TYR A 736 -7.11 5.96 -24.76
C TYR A 736 -7.78 7.34 -24.71
N ASP A 737 -7.44 8.23 -25.63
CA ASP A 737 -7.99 9.59 -25.70
C ASP A 737 -9.50 9.58 -25.91
N ARG A 738 -9.97 8.70 -26.81
CA ARG A 738 -11.42 8.52 -27.03
C ARG A 738 -12.12 8.12 -25.74
N LYS A 739 -11.56 7.19 -24.95
CA LYS A 739 -12.12 6.76 -23.67
C LYS A 739 -12.16 7.90 -22.65
N GLN A 740 -11.12 8.73 -22.60
CA GLN A 740 -11.10 9.91 -21.72
C GLN A 740 -12.19 10.92 -22.09
N VAL A 741 -12.28 11.28 -23.38
CA VAL A 741 -13.32 12.20 -23.89
C VAL A 741 -14.73 11.64 -23.62
N LEU A 742 -14.95 10.34 -23.85
CA LEU A 742 -16.22 9.68 -23.56
C LEU A 742 -16.56 9.73 -22.07
N LEU A 743 -15.58 9.49 -21.18
CA LEU A 743 -15.77 9.56 -19.74
C LEU A 743 -16.19 10.98 -19.31
N GLU A 744 -15.53 12.02 -19.83
CA GLU A 744 -15.86 13.42 -19.54
C GLU A 744 -17.27 13.79 -20.01
N GLN A 745 -17.64 13.37 -21.23
CA GLN A 745 -18.99 13.59 -21.76
C GLN A 745 -20.05 12.91 -20.88
N GLN A 746 -19.78 11.67 -20.43
CA GLN A 746 -20.67 10.93 -19.53
C GLN A 746 -20.79 11.60 -18.15
N ILE A 747 -19.69 12.09 -17.58
CA ILE A 747 -19.72 12.83 -16.31
C ILE A 747 -20.60 14.08 -16.47
N LYS A 748 -20.36 14.88 -17.51
CA LYS A 748 -21.16 16.08 -17.81
C LYS A 748 -22.65 15.76 -18.02
N ALA A 749 -22.97 14.66 -18.68
CA ALA A 749 -24.37 14.24 -18.92
C ALA A 749 -25.14 13.92 -17.63
N SER A 750 -24.44 13.51 -16.56
CA SER A 750 -25.02 13.15 -15.25
C SER A 750 -24.84 14.22 -14.18
N ASP A 751 -24.25 15.37 -14.51
CA ASP A 751 -23.83 16.36 -13.51
C ASP A 751 -25.02 16.96 -12.73
N GLY A 752 -26.18 17.15 -13.35
CA GLY A 752 -27.36 17.65 -12.64
C GLY A 752 -27.86 16.69 -11.55
N LEU A 753 -27.81 15.37 -11.79
CA LEU A 753 -28.11 14.36 -10.77
C LEU A 753 -27.06 14.35 -9.66
N ARG A 754 -25.79 14.52 -10.01
CA ARG A 754 -24.68 14.63 -9.06
C ARG A 754 -24.83 15.86 -8.17
N GLN A 755 -25.11 17.03 -8.75
CA GLN A 755 -25.38 18.26 -8.01
C GLN A 755 -26.58 18.10 -7.05
N ALA A 756 -27.67 17.46 -7.50
CA ALA A 756 -28.80 17.17 -6.63
C ALA A 756 -28.40 16.27 -5.45
N GLY A 757 -27.60 15.23 -5.70
CA GLY A 757 -27.04 14.36 -4.67
C GLY A 757 -26.14 15.12 -3.67
N ASP A 758 -25.21 15.94 -4.16
CA ASP A 758 -24.30 16.75 -3.35
C ASP A 758 -25.09 17.70 -2.45
N LEU A 759 -26.12 18.35 -2.99
CA LEU A 759 -27.00 19.26 -2.25
C LEU A 759 -27.82 18.53 -1.18
N MET A 760 -28.28 17.31 -1.42
CA MET A 760 -28.94 16.49 -0.39
C MET A 760 -28.00 16.18 0.77
N VAL A 761 -26.74 15.86 0.47
CA VAL A 761 -25.71 15.63 1.49
C VAL A 761 -25.43 16.94 2.25
N ALA A 762 -25.19 18.05 1.55
CA ALA A 762 -24.95 19.35 2.16
C ALA A 762 -26.10 19.76 3.11
N ALA A 763 -27.35 19.56 2.68
CA ALA A 763 -28.53 19.85 3.50
C ALA A 763 -28.57 19.03 4.80
N PHE A 764 -28.09 17.79 4.78
CA PHE A 764 -27.98 16.95 5.97
C PHE A 764 -26.98 17.51 6.98
N PHE A 765 -25.78 17.91 6.52
CA PHE A 765 -24.71 18.40 7.39
C PHE A 765 -24.93 19.84 7.86
N ASP A 766 -25.69 20.63 7.10
CA ASP A 766 -26.02 22.01 7.44
C ASP A 766 -27.18 22.16 8.45
N ALA A 767 -27.73 21.04 8.94
CA ALA A 767 -28.81 21.02 9.94
C ALA A 767 -28.69 19.84 10.91
N SER A 768 -29.03 20.04 12.18
CA SER A 768 -28.90 19.00 13.23
C SER A 768 -30.16 18.20 13.51
N LYS A 769 -31.35 18.73 13.17
CA LYS A 769 -32.65 18.09 13.46
C LYS A 769 -33.29 17.56 12.19
N ARG A 770 -33.96 16.40 12.26
CA ARG A 770 -34.62 15.74 11.12
C ARG A 770 -35.56 16.65 10.32
N LYS A 771 -36.42 17.44 10.99
CA LYS A 771 -37.34 18.37 10.32
C LYS A 771 -36.59 19.48 9.57
N ALA A 772 -35.59 20.07 10.21
CA ALA A 772 -34.76 21.12 9.61
C ALA A 772 -33.93 20.60 8.43
N ARG A 773 -33.43 19.36 8.49
CA ARG A 773 -32.74 18.69 7.36
C ARG A 773 -33.66 18.57 6.15
N ALA A 774 -34.91 18.11 6.36
CA ALA A 774 -35.88 17.98 5.28
C ALA A 774 -36.26 19.32 4.64
N GLU A 775 -36.48 20.36 5.46
CA GLU A 775 -36.74 21.73 4.98
C GLU A 775 -35.55 22.27 4.18
N LYS A 776 -34.33 22.08 4.67
CA LYS A 776 -33.10 22.55 4.01
C LYS A 776 -32.83 21.81 2.70
N GLN A 777 -33.11 20.51 2.65
CA GLN A 777 -33.02 19.71 1.43
C GLN A 777 -33.98 20.23 0.36
N GLN A 778 -35.23 20.54 0.71
CA GLN A 778 -36.19 21.13 -0.23
C GLN A 778 -35.70 22.47 -0.76
N VAL A 779 -35.15 23.34 0.11
CA VAL A 779 -34.59 24.64 -0.30
C VAL A 779 -33.43 24.45 -1.27
N TYR A 780 -32.45 23.61 -0.94
CA TYR A 780 -31.27 23.40 -1.79
C TYR A 780 -31.65 22.79 -3.15
N LEU A 781 -32.52 21.76 -3.16
CA LEU A 781 -32.98 21.19 -4.43
C LEU A 781 -33.80 22.20 -5.26
N ALA A 782 -34.59 23.08 -4.63
CA ALA A 782 -35.31 24.12 -5.35
C ALA A 782 -34.38 25.13 -6.04
N MET A 783 -33.16 25.36 -5.54
CA MET A 783 -32.17 26.23 -6.20
C MET A 783 -31.83 25.72 -7.62
N LEU A 784 -31.80 24.41 -7.83
CA LEU A 784 -31.53 23.80 -9.14
C LEU A 784 -32.60 24.17 -10.19
N SER A 785 -33.84 24.45 -9.79
CA SER A 785 -34.91 24.84 -10.72
C SER A 785 -34.68 26.21 -11.36
N GLY A 786 -34.03 27.14 -10.66
CA GLY A 786 -33.73 28.49 -11.13
C GLY A 786 -32.31 28.69 -11.66
N ALA A 787 -31.40 27.73 -11.41
CA ALA A 787 -29.98 27.86 -11.73
C ALA A 787 -29.68 27.84 -13.24
N PHE A 788 -30.57 27.36 -14.11
CA PHE A 788 -30.35 27.42 -15.57
C PHE A 788 -30.37 28.85 -16.12
N ASP A 789 -31.13 29.75 -15.49
CA ASP A 789 -31.37 31.11 -15.97
C ASP A 789 -30.73 32.19 -15.07
N ASP A 790 -30.13 31.80 -13.94
CA ASP A 790 -29.54 32.70 -12.94
C ASP A 790 -28.12 32.26 -12.56
N ALA A 791 -27.12 33.03 -13.02
CA ALA A 791 -25.71 32.78 -12.72
C ALA A 791 -25.40 32.89 -11.22
N GLY A 792 -26.11 33.74 -10.47
CA GLY A 792 -25.91 33.87 -9.03
C GLY A 792 -26.39 32.63 -8.26
N LEU A 793 -27.39 31.92 -8.77
CA LEU A 793 -27.81 30.62 -8.20
C LEU A 793 -26.81 29.51 -8.51
N GLN A 794 -26.19 29.51 -9.70
CA GLN A 794 -25.09 28.59 -10.03
C GLN A 794 -23.90 28.79 -9.09
N ASP A 795 -23.46 30.05 -8.91
CA ASP A 795 -22.37 30.40 -8.00
C ASP A 795 -22.68 29.97 -6.56
N ALA A 796 -23.94 30.12 -6.12
CA ALA A 796 -24.37 29.69 -4.79
C ALA A 796 -24.36 28.16 -4.63
N ILE A 797 -24.75 27.39 -5.66
CA ILE A 797 -24.68 25.93 -5.65
C ILE A 797 -23.22 25.49 -5.56
N GLU A 798 -22.34 26.08 -6.38
CA GLU A 798 -20.93 25.73 -6.36
C GLU A 798 -20.29 26.06 -5.02
N ALA A 799 -20.58 27.23 -4.45
CA ALA A 799 -20.11 27.59 -3.11
C ALA A 799 -20.59 26.60 -2.01
N ILE A 800 -21.79 26.02 -2.14
CA ILE A 800 -22.26 24.97 -1.22
C ILE A 800 -21.43 23.70 -1.39
N ARG A 801 -21.13 23.29 -2.63
CA ARG A 801 -20.36 22.09 -2.96
C ARG A 801 -18.90 22.22 -2.53
N GLU A 802 -18.28 23.36 -2.84
CA GLU A 802 -16.92 23.69 -2.40
C GLU A 802 -16.81 23.67 -0.87
N ARG A 803 -17.78 24.27 -0.16
CA ARG A 803 -17.81 24.25 1.30
C ARG A 803 -18.01 22.84 1.87
N LEU A 804 -18.80 22.00 1.19
CA LEU A 804 -18.95 20.59 1.57
C LEU A 804 -17.61 19.84 1.40
N ALA A 805 -16.86 20.14 0.33
CA ALA A 805 -15.59 19.52 -0.01
C ALA A 805 -14.33 20.16 0.65
N ALA A 806 -14.49 21.29 1.35
CA ALA A 806 -13.38 22.10 1.90
C ALA A 806 -12.51 21.35 2.93
N ALA A 807 -11.21 21.66 2.97
CA ALA A 807 -10.20 20.86 3.67
C ALA A 807 -10.28 20.83 5.22
N ASP A 808 -9.51 19.89 5.79
CA ASP A 808 -9.38 19.42 7.20
C ASP A 808 -10.54 18.57 7.74
N GLN A 809 -11.78 18.73 7.24
CA GLN A 809 -12.93 17.86 7.55
C GLN A 809 -14.00 17.78 6.43
N GLY A 810 -13.65 18.10 5.18
CA GLY A 810 -14.59 18.06 4.05
C GLY A 810 -15.11 16.66 3.72
N ILE A 811 -16.29 16.63 3.12
CA ILE A 811 -16.95 15.45 2.58
C ILE A 811 -16.94 15.58 1.07
N ARG A 812 -16.36 14.59 0.38
CA ARG A 812 -16.59 14.40 -1.06
C ARG A 812 -17.63 13.29 -1.22
N PRO A 813 -18.90 13.61 -1.45
CA PRO A 813 -19.94 12.60 -1.60
C PRO A 813 -19.61 11.62 -2.72
N PHE A 814 -19.83 10.33 -2.47
CA PHE A 814 -19.65 9.27 -3.44
C PHE A 814 -20.99 8.59 -3.75
N HIS A 815 -21.61 9.04 -4.83
CA HIS A 815 -22.88 8.52 -5.34
C HIS A 815 -22.65 7.26 -6.17
N TRP A 816 -22.46 6.11 -5.50
CA TRP A 816 -22.10 4.81 -6.10
C TRP A 816 -22.77 4.51 -7.46
N ASP A 817 -24.09 4.66 -7.53
CA ASP A 817 -24.89 4.42 -8.73
C ASP A 817 -24.46 5.31 -9.91
N LEU A 818 -24.17 6.60 -9.66
CA LEU A 818 -23.73 7.59 -10.66
C LEU A 818 -22.26 7.42 -11.04
N GLU A 819 -21.44 6.97 -10.10
CA GLU A 819 -20.01 6.78 -10.31
C GLU A 819 -19.72 5.51 -11.10
N PHE A 820 -20.51 4.46 -10.86
CA PHE A 820 -20.42 3.15 -11.50
C PHE A 820 -21.74 2.69 -12.14
N PRO A 821 -22.32 3.46 -13.10
CA PRO A 821 -23.56 3.09 -13.79
C PRO A 821 -23.48 1.72 -14.47
N GLU A 822 -22.30 1.29 -14.93
CA GLU A 822 -22.07 -0.04 -15.50
C GLU A 822 -22.27 -1.19 -14.51
N VAL A 823 -22.23 -0.91 -13.20
CA VAL A 823 -22.45 -1.89 -12.13
C VAL A 823 -23.91 -1.87 -11.66
N PHE A 824 -24.57 -0.71 -11.68
CA PHE A 824 -25.86 -0.50 -11.01
C PHE A 824 -27.07 -0.27 -11.93
N ALA A 825 -26.87 0.10 -13.20
CA ALA A 825 -27.99 0.45 -14.09
C ALA A 825 -28.86 -0.75 -14.52
N GLU A 826 -28.40 -2.00 -14.29
CA GLU A 826 -29.21 -3.20 -14.59
C GLU A 826 -30.18 -3.55 -13.46
N GLU A 827 -31.27 -4.28 -13.80
CA GLU A 827 -32.23 -4.79 -12.81
C GLU A 827 -31.60 -5.65 -11.70
N ARG A 828 -30.43 -6.27 -11.97
CA ARG A 828 -29.64 -7.05 -11.00
C ARG A 828 -28.30 -6.37 -10.65
N GLY A 829 -28.29 -5.04 -10.58
CA GLY A 829 -27.10 -4.25 -10.29
C GLY A 829 -26.42 -4.57 -8.95
N GLY A 830 -25.10 -4.37 -8.90
CA GLY A 830 -24.26 -4.58 -7.73
C GLY A 830 -22.96 -5.33 -8.03
N PHE A 831 -22.01 -5.28 -7.09
CA PHE A 831 -20.71 -5.95 -7.24
C PHE A 831 -20.81 -7.45 -7.01
N ASP A 832 -19.97 -8.22 -7.71
CA ASP A 832 -19.78 -9.67 -7.48
C ASP A 832 -19.04 -9.90 -6.18
N VAL A 833 -17.93 -9.18 -6.01
CA VAL A 833 -16.98 -9.39 -4.93
C VAL A 833 -16.50 -8.06 -4.36
N PHE A 834 -16.49 -7.94 -3.04
CA PHE A 834 -15.71 -6.91 -2.35
C PHE A 834 -14.48 -7.50 -1.69
N VAL A 835 -13.33 -6.86 -1.83
CA VAL A 835 -12.09 -7.19 -1.11
C VAL A 835 -11.49 -5.93 -0.52
N GLY A 836 -10.76 -6.00 0.58
CA GLY A 836 -10.14 -4.79 1.11
C GLY A 836 -9.78 -4.82 2.59
N ASN A 837 -9.12 -3.74 3.02
CA ASN A 837 -8.81 -3.46 4.42
C ASN A 837 -9.36 -2.07 4.80
N PRO A 838 -10.66 -1.97 5.16
CA PRO A 838 -11.25 -0.70 5.53
C PRO A 838 -10.63 -0.09 6.80
N PRO A 839 -10.70 1.24 6.99
CA PRO A 839 -10.08 1.92 8.12
C PRO A 839 -10.70 1.54 9.48
N PHE A 840 -9.84 1.50 10.51
CA PHE A 840 -10.22 1.18 11.88
C PHE A 840 -10.34 2.46 12.72
N ALA A 841 -11.54 2.80 13.16
CA ALA A 841 -11.77 4.00 13.96
C ALA A 841 -12.97 3.82 14.89
N GLY A 842 -12.71 3.84 16.20
CA GLY A 842 -13.78 3.93 17.20
C GLY A 842 -14.42 5.32 17.24
N LYS A 843 -15.57 5.45 17.89
CA LYS A 843 -16.36 6.68 17.99
C LYS A 843 -15.57 7.96 18.25
N ASN A 844 -14.69 7.96 19.25
CA ASN A 844 -13.94 9.17 19.62
C ASN A 844 -12.94 9.58 18.53
N THR A 845 -12.43 8.61 17.77
CA THR A 845 -11.56 8.88 16.61
C THR A 845 -12.37 9.42 15.45
N ILE A 846 -13.52 8.82 15.14
CA ILE A 846 -14.45 9.31 14.11
C ILE A 846 -14.87 10.75 14.43
N ALA A 847 -15.39 11.01 15.63
CA ALA A 847 -15.91 12.32 16.01
C ALA A 847 -14.85 13.44 16.00
N LYS A 848 -13.56 13.11 16.19
CA LYS A 848 -12.46 14.08 16.14
C LYS A 848 -11.91 14.29 14.72
N GLY A 849 -12.03 13.30 13.84
CA GLY A 849 -11.40 13.29 12.52
C GLY A 849 -12.38 13.42 11.36
N SER A 850 -13.64 13.72 11.64
CA SER A 850 -14.71 13.80 10.65
C SER A 850 -15.65 14.96 11.00
N PRO A 851 -16.38 15.50 10.01
CA PRO A 851 -17.26 16.64 10.23
C PRO A 851 -18.39 16.34 11.22
N ASN A 852 -18.85 17.41 11.87
CA ASN A 852 -19.94 17.34 12.84
C ASN A 852 -21.20 16.72 12.20
N GLY A 853 -21.81 15.76 12.89
CA GLY A 853 -23.01 15.07 12.41
C GLY A 853 -22.75 13.77 11.63
N ILE A 854 -21.49 13.39 11.36
CA ILE A 854 -21.17 12.15 10.64
C ILE A 854 -21.74 10.88 11.31
N LEU A 855 -21.76 10.84 12.64
CA LEU A 855 -22.32 9.70 13.36
C LEU A 855 -23.84 9.60 13.20
N ASP A 856 -24.52 10.74 13.00
CA ASP A 856 -25.95 10.74 12.69
C ASP A 856 -26.20 10.32 11.24
N TRP A 857 -25.29 10.69 10.32
CA TRP A 857 -25.34 10.21 8.93
C TRP A 857 -25.25 8.68 8.90
N PHE A 858 -24.28 8.09 9.61
CA PHE A 858 -24.13 6.65 9.71
C PHE A 858 -25.35 5.94 10.29
N LYS A 859 -26.07 6.56 11.25
CA LYS A 859 -27.33 6.03 11.77
C LYS A 859 -28.48 6.11 10.75
N GLN A 860 -28.49 7.14 9.91
CA GLN A 860 -29.46 7.26 8.82
C GLN A 860 -29.16 6.24 7.72
N LEU A 861 -27.90 6.12 7.32
CA LEU A 861 -27.44 5.17 6.30
C LEU A 861 -27.68 3.72 6.74
N HIS A 862 -27.31 3.40 7.98
CA HIS A 862 -27.42 2.04 8.54
C HIS A 862 -28.42 2.04 9.68
N THR A 863 -29.69 1.78 9.37
CA THR A 863 -30.77 1.66 10.35
C THR A 863 -30.43 0.62 11.44
N GLN A 864 -30.76 0.89 12.71
CA GLN A 864 -30.39 0.03 13.86
C GLN A 864 -28.88 -0.03 14.17
N SER A 865 -28.04 0.79 13.53
CA SER A 865 -26.63 0.93 13.93
C SER A 865 -26.49 1.68 15.26
N HIS A 866 -25.39 1.42 15.96
CA HIS A 866 -25.08 2.06 17.22
C HIS A 866 -23.99 3.13 17.03
N GLY A 867 -24.16 4.30 17.65
CA GLY A 867 -23.23 5.42 17.47
C GLY A 867 -21.83 5.22 18.08
N ASN A 868 -21.60 4.11 18.80
CA ASN A 868 -20.27 3.75 19.30
C ASN A 868 -19.55 2.70 18.44
N ALA A 869 -20.16 2.22 17.36
CA ALA A 869 -19.56 1.21 16.50
C ALA A 869 -18.25 1.70 15.87
N ASP A 870 -17.34 0.77 15.63
CA ASP A 870 -16.14 1.01 14.83
C ASP A 870 -16.55 1.27 13.37
N LEU A 871 -15.84 2.19 12.71
CA LEU A 871 -16.06 2.58 11.31
C LEU A 871 -16.10 1.35 10.38
N VAL A 872 -15.28 0.34 10.65
CA VAL A 872 -15.24 -0.89 9.84
C VAL A 872 -16.59 -1.62 9.78
N ALA A 873 -17.43 -1.52 10.80
CA ALA A 873 -18.77 -2.12 10.78
C ALA A 873 -19.67 -1.50 9.70
N HIS A 874 -19.53 -0.19 9.49
CA HIS A 874 -20.26 0.53 8.47
C HIS A 874 -19.77 0.13 7.08
N PHE A 875 -18.48 -0.08 6.87
CA PHE A 875 -17.96 -0.63 5.61
C PHE A 875 -18.51 -2.03 5.31
N PHE A 876 -18.50 -2.94 6.28
CA PHE A 876 -19.07 -4.28 6.10
C PHE A 876 -20.54 -4.24 5.65
N ARG A 877 -21.33 -3.38 6.30
CA ARG A 877 -22.75 -3.23 5.97
C ARG A 877 -22.96 -2.56 4.62
N ARG A 878 -22.20 -1.50 4.32
CA ARG A 878 -22.28 -0.81 3.03
C ARG A 878 -21.92 -1.75 1.87
N CYS A 879 -20.83 -2.51 1.99
CA CYS A 879 -20.47 -3.50 0.98
C CYS A 879 -21.55 -4.57 0.81
N PHE A 880 -22.13 -5.07 1.90
CA PHE A 880 -23.22 -6.05 1.84
C PHE A 880 -24.46 -5.50 1.10
N ASP A 881 -24.82 -4.24 1.34
CA ASP A 881 -25.94 -3.60 0.66
C ASP A 881 -25.66 -3.44 -0.84
N LEU A 882 -24.42 -3.10 -1.21
CA LEU A 882 -23.97 -2.92 -2.60
C LEU A 882 -23.63 -4.23 -3.36
N LEU A 883 -23.59 -5.37 -2.66
CA LEU A 883 -23.41 -6.68 -3.29
C LEU A 883 -24.65 -7.07 -4.08
N ARG A 884 -24.44 -7.69 -5.25
CA ARG A 884 -25.50 -8.43 -5.94
C ARG A 884 -25.90 -9.68 -5.14
N THR A 885 -27.05 -10.26 -5.48
CA THR A 885 -27.44 -11.56 -4.92
C THR A 885 -26.41 -12.62 -5.27
N ASP A 886 -26.04 -13.47 -4.31
CA ASP A 886 -24.97 -14.48 -4.41
C ASP A 886 -23.53 -13.95 -4.46
N GLY A 887 -23.34 -12.63 -4.46
CA GLY A 887 -22.02 -12.01 -4.33
C GLY A 887 -21.37 -12.25 -2.96
N SER A 888 -20.06 -12.06 -2.88
CA SER A 888 -19.27 -12.30 -1.67
C SER A 888 -18.38 -11.11 -1.29
N LEU A 889 -17.92 -11.07 -0.05
CA LEU A 889 -16.93 -10.10 0.40
C LEU A 889 -15.89 -10.75 1.30
N GLY A 890 -14.66 -10.25 1.22
CA GLY A 890 -13.52 -10.64 2.05
C GLY A 890 -12.81 -9.42 2.58
N LEU A 891 -13.09 -9.07 3.83
CA LEU A 891 -12.59 -7.83 4.44
C LEU A 891 -11.82 -8.11 5.73
N ILE A 892 -10.84 -7.24 6.01
CA ILE A 892 -10.13 -7.20 7.28
C ILE A 892 -10.86 -6.27 8.25
N ALA A 893 -10.94 -6.64 9.52
CA ALA A 893 -11.54 -5.82 10.57
C ALA A 893 -10.77 -5.89 11.90
N THR A 894 -11.09 -4.96 12.79
CA THR A 894 -10.65 -5.05 14.19
C THR A 894 -11.33 -6.22 14.89
N ASN A 895 -10.76 -6.68 16.02
CA ASN A 895 -11.38 -7.76 16.81
C ASN A 895 -12.78 -7.40 17.36
N THR A 896 -13.13 -6.11 17.39
CA THR A 896 -14.43 -5.66 17.85
C THR A 896 -15.54 -5.98 16.84
N ILE A 897 -15.22 -6.38 15.60
CA ILE A 897 -16.21 -6.82 14.59
C ILE A 897 -17.16 -7.92 15.09
N ALA A 898 -16.70 -8.73 16.05
CA ALA A 898 -17.46 -9.81 16.68
C ALA A 898 -18.00 -9.46 18.08
N GLN A 899 -17.87 -8.21 18.54
CA GLN A 899 -18.15 -7.78 19.91
C GLN A 899 -19.03 -6.52 19.98
N GLY A 900 -19.88 -6.45 21.01
CA GLY A 900 -20.64 -5.26 21.41
C GLY A 900 -21.37 -4.54 20.26
N ASP A 901 -21.39 -3.21 20.36
CA ASP A 901 -22.04 -2.29 19.42
C ASP A 901 -21.57 -2.46 17.96
N THR A 902 -20.30 -2.80 17.78
CA THR A 902 -19.66 -3.01 16.48
C THR A 902 -20.19 -4.27 15.79
N ARG A 903 -20.35 -5.38 16.51
CA ARG A 903 -21.04 -6.59 15.99
C ARG A 903 -22.49 -6.31 15.64
N SER A 904 -23.20 -5.65 16.54
CA SER A 904 -24.63 -5.36 16.37
C SER A 904 -24.90 -4.54 15.12
N THR A 905 -24.03 -3.57 14.84
CA THR A 905 -24.09 -2.72 13.64
C THR A 905 -23.71 -3.46 12.35
N GLY A 906 -22.68 -4.31 12.41
CA GLY A 906 -22.15 -5.05 11.27
C GLY A 906 -22.67 -6.49 11.18
N LEU A 907 -21.86 -7.45 11.63
CA LEU A 907 -22.08 -8.88 11.37
C LEU A 907 -23.43 -9.43 11.84
N ARG A 908 -23.94 -9.00 13.00
CA ARG A 908 -25.25 -9.47 13.49
C ARG A 908 -26.34 -9.04 12.53
N TRP A 909 -26.37 -7.76 12.16
CA TRP A 909 -27.36 -7.25 11.23
C TRP A 909 -27.27 -7.99 9.88
N ILE A 910 -26.06 -8.14 9.34
CA ILE A 910 -25.85 -8.82 8.06
C ILE A 910 -26.35 -10.28 8.11
N CYS A 911 -26.00 -11.03 9.15
CA CYS A 911 -26.44 -12.43 9.28
C CYS A 911 -27.96 -12.56 9.41
N LEU A 912 -28.62 -11.61 10.08
CA LEU A 912 -30.08 -11.57 10.21
C LEU A 912 -30.79 -11.10 8.93
N ASN A 913 -30.07 -10.50 7.98
CA ASN A 913 -30.61 -9.97 6.72
C ASN A 913 -30.05 -10.74 5.50
N GLY A 914 -29.86 -12.06 5.66
CA GLY A 914 -29.55 -12.97 4.55
C GLY A 914 -28.07 -13.12 4.22
N GLY A 915 -27.16 -12.61 5.03
CA GLY A 915 -25.73 -12.87 4.88
C GLY A 915 -25.28 -14.17 5.54
N THR A 916 -24.37 -14.91 4.90
CA THR A 916 -23.76 -16.12 5.46
C THR A 916 -22.25 -15.95 5.60
N ILE A 917 -21.72 -16.06 6.83
CA ILE A 917 -20.28 -16.12 7.05
C ILE A 917 -19.80 -17.53 6.71
N TYR A 918 -18.93 -17.64 5.71
CA TYR A 918 -18.42 -18.94 5.26
C TYR A 918 -16.95 -19.17 5.61
N SER A 919 -16.20 -18.11 5.90
CA SER A 919 -14.83 -18.25 6.38
C SER A 919 -14.47 -17.12 7.32
N ALA A 920 -13.80 -17.43 8.42
CA ALA A 920 -13.29 -16.41 9.33
C ALA A 920 -12.00 -16.87 10.01
N ARG A 921 -11.06 -15.94 10.18
CA ARG A 921 -9.88 -16.12 11.02
C ARG A 921 -9.87 -15.07 12.11
N ARG A 922 -9.88 -15.52 13.35
CA ARG A 922 -9.88 -14.67 14.54
C ARG A 922 -8.46 -14.44 15.02
N ARG A 923 -8.23 -13.28 15.61
CA ARG A 923 -6.97 -12.93 16.28
C ARG A 923 -5.75 -13.17 15.38
N TYR A 924 -5.89 -12.87 14.09
CA TYR A 924 -4.81 -12.97 13.13
C TYR A 924 -3.75 -11.92 13.48
N LYS A 925 -2.53 -12.36 13.80
CA LYS A 925 -1.43 -11.45 14.09
C LYS A 925 -0.93 -10.84 12.78
N TRP A 926 -0.91 -9.51 12.72
CA TRP A 926 -0.37 -8.81 11.56
C TRP A 926 1.10 -9.21 11.35
N PRO A 927 1.50 -9.60 10.13
CA PRO A 927 2.86 -10.03 9.86
C PRO A 927 3.85 -8.85 9.97
N GLY A 928 5.04 -9.12 10.51
CA GLY A 928 6.08 -8.09 10.70
C GLY A 928 6.04 -7.42 12.08
N VAL A 929 6.47 -6.15 12.14
CA VAL A 929 6.70 -5.42 13.40
C VAL A 929 5.43 -4.76 13.95
N ALA A 930 4.36 -4.68 13.16
CA ALA A 930 3.10 -4.11 13.61
C ALA A 930 2.42 -5.04 14.62
N ALA A 931 2.33 -4.62 15.88
CA ALA A 931 1.66 -5.36 16.95
C ALA A 931 0.12 -5.21 16.87
N VAL A 932 -0.45 -5.46 15.68
CA VAL A 932 -1.89 -5.36 15.40
C VAL A 932 -2.45 -6.77 15.30
N VAL A 933 -3.59 -6.99 15.94
CA VAL A 933 -4.33 -8.25 15.88
C VAL A 933 -5.67 -7.98 15.23
N VAL A 934 -5.92 -8.60 14.09
CA VAL A 934 -7.10 -8.37 13.25
C VAL A 934 -7.99 -9.62 13.18
N SER A 935 -9.19 -9.45 12.65
CA SER A 935 -10.05 -10.53 12.21
C SER A 935 -10.24 -10.43 10.70
N VAL A 936 -10.16 -11.57 10.00
CA VAL A 936 -10.46 -11.67 8.57
C VAL A 936 -11.80 -12.36 8.44
N VAL A 937 -12.75 -11.76 7.74
CA VAL A 937 -14.11 -12.29 7.64
C VAL A 937 -14.54 -12.33 6.18
N GLN A 938 -15.06 -13.48 5.78
CA GLN A 938 -15.54 -13.79 4.44
C GLN A 938 -17.03 -14.10 4.51
N LEU A 939 -17.81 -13.40 3.70
CA LEU A 939 -19.26 -13.41 3.76
C LEU A 939 -19.87 -13.50 2.37
N ARG A 940 -21.01 -14.18 2.24
CA ARG A 940 -21.82 -14.23 1.02
C ARG A 940 -23.20 -13.61 1.27
N LYS A 941 -23.74 -12.90 0.28
CA LYS A 941 -25.13 -12.45 0.26
C LYS A 941 -26.04 -13.56 -0.26
N GLY A 942 -26.73 -14.22 0.66
CA GLY A 942 -27.52 -15.42 0.41
C GLY A 942 -26.98 -16.64 1.16
N PRO A 943 -27.68 -17.79 1.03
CA PRO A 943 -27.26 -19.04 1.64
C PRO A 943 -25.96 -19.57 1.03
N TYR A 944 -25.14 -20.26 1.83
CA TYR A 944 -23.92 -20.92 1.38
C TYR A 944 -23.90 -22.39 1.82
N GLN A 945 -23.81 -23.29 0.84
CA GLN A 945 -23.81 -24.75 1.03
C GLN A 945 -22.41 -25.37 1.00
N GLY A 946 -21.39 -24.61 0.58
CA GLY A 946 -20.00 -25.06 0.56
C GLY A 946 -19.39 -25.19 1.95
N ARG A 947 -18.11 -25.58 1.99
CA ARG A 947 -17.39 -25.83 3.25
C ARG A 947 -17.19 -24.52 4.01
N LYS A 948 -17.64 -24.47 5.28
CA LYS A 948 -17.40 -23.31 6.16
C LYS A 948 -16.15 -23.53 7.02
N LEU A 949 -15.32 -22.49 7.15
CA LEU A 949 -14.02 -22.57 7.84
C LEU A 949 -13.91 -21.51 8.94
N LEU A 950 -13.65 -21.92 10.18
CA LEU A 950 -13.32 -21.02 11.28
C LEU A 950 -11.91 -21.35 11.78
N ASP A 951 -11.00 -20.39 11.71
CA ASP A 951 -9.58 -20.56 12.05
C ASP A 951 -8.96 -21.75 11.28
N SER A 952 -9.28 -21.84 9.99
CA SER A 952 -8.90 -22.94 9.07
C SER A 952 -9.47 -24.33 9.43
N ARG A 953 -10.42 -24.40 10.37
CA ARG A 953 -11.08 -25.66 10.77
C ARG A 953 -12.49 -25.75 10.19
N PRO A 954 -12.92 -26.90 9.67
CA PRO A 954 -14.28 -27.09 9.18
C PRO A 954 -15.30 -26.94 10.31
N VAL A 955 -16.38 -26.21 10.06
CA VAL A 955 -17.51 -26.02 10.97
C VAL A 955 -18.83 -26.05 10.20
N ASN A 956 -19.95 -26.34 10.87
CA ASN A 956 -21.28 -26.38 10.23
C ASN A 956 -21.83 -24.97 9.94
N GLY A 957 -21.49 -24.01 10.80
CA GLY A 957 -22.01 -22.64 10.80
C GLY A 957 -21.04 -21.70 11.51
N ILE A 958 -21.07 -20.42 11.17
CA ILE A 958 -20.27 -19.37 11.81
C ILE A 958 -21.21 -18.24 12.21
N SER A 959 -21.29 -17.98 13.51
CA SER A 959 -22.17 -16.94 14.05
C SER A 959 -21.57 -15.56 13.91
N ALA A 960 -22.37 -14.52 14.21
CA ALA A 960 -21.89 -13.13 14.24
C ALA A 960 -20.82 -12.88 15.34
N PHE A 961 -20.65 -13.81 16.29
CA PHE A 961 -19.59 -13.80 17.29
C PHE A 961 -18.28 -14.42 16.77
N LEU A 962 -18.27 -14.90 15.52
CA LEU A 962 -17.20 -15.73 14.96
C LEU A 962 -16.97 -16.99 15.81
N PHE A 963 -18.06 -17.61 16.27
CA PHE A 963 -18.03 -18.92 16.92
C PHE A 963 -18.73 -19.96 16.05
N PRO A 964 -18.44 -21.25 16.24
CA PRO A 964 -19.21 -22.30 15.59
C PRO A 964 -20.70 -22.22 15.97
N GLY A 965 -21.58 -22.30 14.97
CA GLY A 965 -23.03 -22.30 15.12
C GLY A 965 -23.72 -21.11 14.44
N ASP A 966 -25.06 -21.09 14.51
CA ASP A 966 -25.91 -20.15 13.75
C ASP A 966 -26.68 -19.17 14.65
N ASN A 967 -26.29 -19.04 15.92
CA ASN A 967 -26.91 -18.08 16.83
C ASN A 967 -26.21 -16.72 16.74
N HIS A 968 -26.82 -15.80 16.00
CA HIS A 968 -26.33 -14.44 15.80
C HIS A 968 -26.82 -13.46 16.88
N GLU A 969 -27.86 -13.84 17.62
CA GLU A 969 -28.53 -12.98 18.58
C GLU A 969 -27.75 -12.82 19.89
N ASP A 970 -27.99 -11.69 20.55
CA ASP A 970 -27.38 -11.43 21.84
C ASP A 970 -27.92 -12.41 22.90
N PRO A 971 -27.06 -12.95 23.78
CA PRO A 971 -27.51 -13.87 24.82
C PRO A 971 -28.49 -13.15 25.74
N ARG A 972 -29.65 -13.77 25.97
CA ARG A 972 -30.63 -13.27 26.93
C ARG A 972 -30.16 -13.55 28.35
N GLN A 973 -30.33 -12.58 29.24
CA GLN A 973 -30.11 -12.80 30.67
C GLN A 973 -31.14 -13.82 31.19
N LEU A 974 -30.66 -14.90 31.80
CA LEU A 974 -31.52 -15.85 32.48
C LEU A 974 -32.10 -15.19 33.74
N ALA A 975 -33.41 -15.36 33.99
CA ALA A 975 -34.06 -14.81 35.17
C ALA A 975 -33.38 -15.25 36.49
N ALA A 976 -32.85 -16.48 36.53
CA ALA A 976 -32.09 -17.00 37.65
C ALA A 976 -30.77 -16.24 37.96
N ASN A 977 -30.25 -15.48 36.99
CA ASN A 977 -29.03 -14.69 37.11
C ASN A 977 -29.31 -13.20 37.38
N ALA A 978 -30.57 -12.79 37.56
CA ALA A 978 -30.91 -11.42 37.96
C ALA A 978 -30.26 -11.09 39.31
N GLY A 979 -29.57 -9.96 39.39
CA GLY A 979 -28.87 -9.51 40.60
C GLY A 979 -27.62 -10.32 41.01
N ARG A 980 -27.27 -11.39 40.28
CA ARG A 980 -26.09 -12.23 40.57
C ARG A 980 -24.82 -11.74 39.87
N SER A 981 -24.96 -11.14 38.70
CA SER A 981 -23.89 -10.51 37.95
C SER A 981 -24.39 -9.13 37.53
N PHE A 982 -23.65 -8.10 37.90
CA PHE A 982 -23.96 -6.71 37.63
C PHE A 982 -22.67 -5.98 37.29
N GLN A 983 -22.77 -4.91 36.51
CA GLN A 983 -21.65 -4.01 36.30
C GLN A 983 -21.40 -3.25 37.61
N GLY A 984 -20.15 -3.29 38.09
CA GLY A 984 -19.74 -2.49 39.25
C GLY A 984 -19.79 -0.99 38.96
N SER A 985 -19.56 -0.17 39.99
CA SER A 985 -19.58 1.29 39.86
C SER A 985 -18.52 1.80 38.89
N ILE A 986 -18.96 2.54 37.86
CA ILE A 986 -18.05 3.19 36.90
C ILE A 986 -17.67 4.57 37.44
N VAL A 987 -16.42 4.72 37.87
CA VAL A 987 -15.89 6.01 38.32
C VAL A 987 -15.52 6.85 37.09
N LEU A 988 -16.33 7.86 36.76
CA LEU A 988 -16.13 8.71 35.58
C LEU A 988 -15.15 9.88 35.80
N GLY A 989 -14.35 9.82 36.87
CA GLY A 989 -13.31 10.81 37.17
C GLY A 989 -12.29 10.27 38.17
N ASN A 990 -11.07 10.02 37.72
CA ASN A 990 -9.97 9.54 38.59
C ASN A 990 -9.59 10.53 39.70
N GLY A 991 -9.98 11.81 39.61
CA GLY A 991 -9.79 12.78 40.69
C GLY A 991 -10.61 12.46 41.96
N PHE A 992 -11.55 11.51 41.89
CA PHE A 992 -12.22 10.96 43.07
C PHE A 992 -11.51 9.74 43.66
N THR A 993 -10.31 9.39 43.18
CA THR A 993 -9.57 8.21 43.65
C THR A 993 -8.24 8.59 44.28
N PHE A 994 -7.82 7.80 45.26
CA PHE A 994 -6.50 7.89 45.90
C PHE A 994 -5.66 6.66 45.58
N ASP A 995 -4.42 6.85 45.11
CA ASP A 995 -3.53 5.76 44.67
C ASP A 995 -2.07 6.22 44.58
N ASP A 996 -1.14 5.54 45.27
CA ASP A 996 0.31 5.81 45.21
C ASP A 996 1.09 4.84 44.28
N SER A 997 0.40 3.90 43.63
CA SER A 997 1.05 2.89 42.76
C SER A 997 1.46 3.42 41.38
N GLY A 998 1.08 4.66 41.05
CA GLY A 998 1.35 5.35 39.78
C GLY A 998 1.67 6.83 40.00
N PRO A 999 1.65 7.67 38.94
CA PRO A 999 1.72 9.11 39.12
C PRO A 999 0.49 9.55 39.91
N ALA A 1000 0.71 10.13 41.08
CA ALA A 1000 -0.33 10.65 41.97
C ALA A 1000 -0.10 12.16 42.15
N ASP A 1001 -1.13 12.96 41.94
CA ASP A 1001 -1.03 14.43 41.96
C ASP A 1001 -2.40 15.05 42.19
N ASP A 1002 -2.47 16.02 43.09
CA ASP A 1002 -3.70 16.77 43.39
C ASP A 1002 -4.00 17.84 42.32
N ASP A 1003 -2.97 18.32 41.62
CA ASP A 1003 -3.09 19.47 40.71
C ASP A 1003 -3.39 19.06 39.26
N THR A 1004 -3.33 17.77 38.93
CA THR A 1004 -3.52 17.28 37.56
C THR A 1004 -4.86 16.57 37.38
N PRO A 1005 -5.81 17.14 36.59
CA PRO A 1005 -7.10 16.52 36.34
C PRO A 1005 -6.99 15.11 35.74
N GLY A 1006 -7.72 14.16 36.31
CA GLY A 1006 -7.76 12.77 35.83
C GLY A 1006 -6.60 11.89 36.31
N ILE A 1007 -5.72 12.42 37.16
CA ILE A 1007 -4.74 11.67 37.94
C ILE A 1007 -5.33 11.44 39.34
N PRO A 1008 -5.14 10.25 39.95
CA PRO A 1008 -5.53 10.02 41.34
C PRO A 1008 -4.74 10.91 42.30
N SER A 1009 -5.39 11.32 43.39
CA SER A 1009 -4.73 12.03 44.48
C SER A 1009 -3.79 11.09 45.26
N PRO A 1010 -2.70 11.60 45.86
CA PRO A 1010 -1.84 10.79 46.71
C PRO A 1010 -2.57 10.27 47.96
N MET A 1011 -2.15 9.13 48.50
CA MET A 1011 -2.71 8.61 49.77
C MET A 1011 -2.48 9.58 50.93
N ALA A 1012 -1.36 10.32 50.91
CA ALA A 1012 -1.09 11.37 51.89
C ALA A 1012 -2.16 12.47 51.89
N THR A 1013 -2.81 12.73 50.75
CA THR A 1013 -3.92 13.69 50.66
C THR A 1013 -5.19 13.11 51.28
N MET A 1014 -5.49 11.83 51.04
CA MET A 1014 -6.57 11.13 51.73
C MET A 1014 -6.39 11.19 53.26
N GLU A 1015 -5.20 10.87 53.76
CA GLU A 1015 -4.89 10.91 55.19
C GLU A 1015 -5.06 12.32 55.77
N ARG A 1016 -4.63 13.34 55.02
CA ARG A 1016 -4.81 14.75 55.41
C ARG A 1016 -6.28 15.14 55.47
N LEU A 1017 -7.08 14.75 54.48
CA LEU A 1017 -8.52 15.00 54.43
C LEU A 1017 -9.25 14.33 55.60
N ILE A 1018 -8.90 13.08 55.93
CA ILE A 1018 -9.48 12.37 57.08
C ILE A 1018 -9.04 13.00 58.40
N THR A 1019 -7.79 13.45 58.50
CA THR A 1019 -7.27 14.12 59.70
C THR A 1019 -7.94 15.48 59.92
N ALA A 1020 -8.17 16.24 58.85
CA ALA A 1020 -8.82 17.55 58.90
C ALA A 1020 -10.31 17.44 59.24
N ASN A 1021 -11.01 16.50 58.62
CA ASN A 1021 -12.41 16.18 58.91
C ASN A 1021 -12.59 14.65 59.01
N PRO A 1022 -12.70 14.10 60.24
CA PRO A 1022 -12.90 12.66 60.43
C PRO A 1022 -14.13 12.10 59.72
N ARG A 1023 -15.14 12.93 59.40
CA ARG A 1023 -16.34 12.50 58.66
C ARG A 1023 -16.03 12.13 57.21
N ASN A 1024 -14.91 12.59 56.64
CA ASN A 1024 -14.50 12.23 55.27
C ASN A 1024 -14.31 10.70 55.12
N GLN A 1025 -14.00 9.99 56.22
CA GLN A 1025 -13.93 8.53 56.21
C GLN A 1025 -15.29 7.86 55.92
N GLU A 1026 -16.42 8.55 56.13
CA GLU A 1026 -17.76 8.04 55.83
C GLU A 1026 -18.02 7.93 54.32
N VAL A 1027 -17.27 8.66 53.48
CA VAL A 1027 -17.44 8.71 52.02
C VAL A 1027 -16.24 8.16 51.25
N ILE A 1028 -15.15 7.82 51.94
CA ILE A 1028 -13.95 7.24 51.33
C ILE A 1028 -13.95 5.73 51.54
N PHE A 1029 -14.00 4.99 50.44
CA PHE A 1029 -14.10 3.53 50.46
C PHE A 1029 -12.91 2.86 49.78
N PRO A 1030 -12.49 1.67 50.24
CA PRO A 1030 -11.63 0.80 49.47
C PRO A 1030 -12.15 0.60 48.05
N TYR A 1031 -11.29 0.79 47.05
CA TYR A 1031 -11.65 0.61 45.65
C TYR A 1031 -10.97 -0.63 45.08
N ILE A 1032 -11.80 -1.61 44.70
CA ILE A 1032 -11.38 -2.86 44.08
C ILE A 1032 -11.90 -2.85 42.64
N GLY A 1033 -10.98 -2.72 41.69
CA GLY A 1033 -11.26 -2.83 40.27
C GLY A 1033 -10.81 -4.17 39.69
N GLY A 1034 -10.87 -4.29 38.36
CA GLY A 1034 -10.42 -5.49 37.67
C GLY A 1034 -8.92 -5.79 37.85
N LYS A 1035 -8.10 -4.75 38.08
CA LYS A 1035 -6.66 -4.91 38.30
C LYS A 1035 -6.35 -5.59 39.62
N GLU A 1036 -6.97 -5.15 40.72
CA GLU A 1036 -6.82 -5.78 42.04
C GLU A 1036 -7.29 -7.23 42.03
N VAL A 1037 -8.37 -7.51 41.31
CA VAL A 1037 -8.92 -8.88 41.16
C VAL A 1037 -7.98 -9.77 40.36
N ASN A 1038 -7.34 -9.26 39.31
CA ASN A 1038 -6.46 -10.06 38.46
C ASN A 1038 -5.03 -10.21 39.00
N ASP A 1039 -4.52 -9.20 39.71
CA ASP A 1039 -3.10 -9.10 40.07
C ASP A 1039 -2.83 -9.44 41.55
N SER A 1040 -3.84 -9.39 42.44
CA SER A 1040 -3.68 -9.75 43.84
C SER A 1040 -4.37 -11.09 44.15
N PRO A 1041 -3.63 -12.13 44.60
CA PRO A 1041 -4.22 -13.42 44.96
C PRO A 1041 -5.16 -13.35 46.17
N THR A 1042 -5.14 -12.24 46.92
CA THR A 1042 -6.04 -11.96 48.04
C THR A 1042 -7.09 -10.89 47.71
N HIS A 1043 -7.11 -10.38 46.46
CA HIS A 1043 -7.91 -9.24 46.02
C HIS A 1043 -7.77 -8.00 46.93
N SER A 1044 -6.58 -7.82 47.52
CA SER A 1044 -6.27 -6.69 48.38
C SER A 1044 -6.40 -5.36 47.65
N HIS A 1045 -7.14 -4.41 48.22
CA HIS A 1045 -7.18 -3.04 47.70
C HIS A 1045 -5.88 -2.31 48.01
N HIS A 1046 -5.45 -1.45 47.09
CA HIS A 1046 -4.38 -0.48 47.30
C HIS A 1046 -4.80 0.93 46.88
N ARG A 1047 -6.08 1.10 46.56
CA ARG A 1047 -6.68 2.35 46.07
C ARG A 1047 -7.96 2.63 46.86
N TYR A 1048 -8.30 3.90 47.00
CA TYR A 1048 -9.54 4.35 47.62
C TYR A 1048 -10.33 5.23 46.66
N VAL A 1049 -11.64 5.34 46.86
CA VAL A 1049 -12.54 6.18 46.07
C VAL A 1049 -13.47 6.96 46.98
N ILE A 1050 -13.69 8.23 46.64
CA ILE A 1050 -14.73 9.06 47.23
C ILE A 1050 -16.06 8.69 46.57
N ASN A 1051 -17.03 8.25 47.35
CA ASN A 1051 -18.36 7.91 46.89
C ASN A 1051 -19.42 8.55 47.80
N PHE A 1052 -20.08 9.57 47.29
CA PHE A 1052 -21.17 10.25 47.99
C PHE A 1052 -22.52 9.53 47.90
N GLY A 1053 -22.62 8.43 47.14
CA GLY A 1053 -23.87 7.68 46.96
C GLY A 1053 -24.96 8.51 46.29
N GLU A 1054 -26.13 8.57 46.91
CA GLU A 1054 -27.29 9.34 46.44
C GLU A 1054 -27.43 10.71 47.13
N CYS A 1055 -26.42 11.16 47.88
CA CYS A 1055 -26.44 12.46 48.57
C CYS A 1055 -26.58 13.63 47.59
N SER A 1056 -27.36 14.63 47.98
CA SER A 1056 -27.47 15.88 47.22
C SER A 1056 -26.19 16.72 47.33
N GLU A 1057 -25.93 17.59 46.35
CA GLU A 1057 -24.77 18.49 46.38
C GLU A 1057 -24.77 19.40 47.63
N GLU A 1058 -25.94 19.88 48.06
CA GLU A 1058 -26.08 20.71 49.25
C GLU A 1058 -25.71 19.95 50.53
N GLU A 1059 -26.10 18.68 50.62
CA GLU A 1059 -25.71 17.81 51.74
C GLU A 1059 -24.21 17.51 51.73
N CYS A 1060 -23.63 17.26 50.55
CA CYS A 1060 -22.21 17.03 50.42
C CYS A 1060 -21.41 18.27 50.85
N ARG A 1061 -21.75 19.46 50.35
CA ARG A 1061 -21.08 20.72 50.74
C ARG A 1061 -21.20 21.02 52.23
N ARG A 1062 -22.29 20.61 52.89
CA ARG A 1062 -22.48 20.82 54.32
C ARG A 1062 -21.64 19.85 55.17
N ASN A 1063 -21.54 18.59 54.75
CA ASN A 1063 -20.97 17.51 55.57
C ASN A 1063 -19.50 17.21 55.22
N TRP A 1064 -19.09 17.42 53.97
CA TRP A 1064 -17.76 17.18 53.41
C TRP A 1064 -17.37 18.33 52.46
N PRO A 1065 -17.07 19.54 53.00
CA PRO A 1065 -16.78 20.74 52.20
C PRO A 1065 -15.37 20.78 51.59
N GLU A 1066 -14.45 19.95 52.09
CA GLU A 1066 -13.07 19.78 51.64
C GLU A 1066 -13.03 18.91 50.37
#